data_AF-A0AAN8IC23-F1
#
_entry.id   AF-A0AAN8IC23-F1
#
_cell.length_a   1.000
_cell.length_b   1.000
_cell.length_c   1.000
_cell.angle_alpha   90.00
_cell.angle_beta   90.00
_cell.angle_gamma   90.00
#
_symmetry.space_group_name_H-M   'P 1'
#
loop_
_entity.id
_entity.type
_entity.pdbx_description
1 polymer ?
#
loop_
_entity_poly.entity_id
_entity_poly.type
_entity_poly.pdbx_seq_one_letter_code
_entity_poly.pdbx_strand_id
1 'polypeptide(L)'
;MVLALEVQKVFTDAISLNVTTSTVNVSRLIQNLILNNIFVQGSSLYSSHGIMPLSYWRVLFVRTAREIKEVRSYGTAKRAARIAIVGSGPAGLFSCGSLLRRLPESKFDVFDAAPVPYGLVRYGVAPDHQEMKNCTNIFDRMFESNRDRLSLFCNVSIGSDVTVEELTKHYDAILLAYGAHRPRQLDIPGSKSTNVISGSDFVSWYNGVPNTKVSAAPLLDDPNMVIIGNGNVALDCARILSTVKMLGSTDIPSDVLAVLESSEVTNIKIVGRRGPENVSFTIKELREQFKVPDWNTTVEMDEELRKSLKESVEKMDRRRKRLMKLLLDGVGPPQGEKQCRFLSFRVPEEIIPDKEGRISAVRLLNKRTGNKEELPCGLLIYSIGYQTVVLEGLPTNEKGMIAMRDSSRVDMPCGAAVYAAGWCAHGPQGVIVDTQQEAVAVADHIVEDIMAREDISGTRRGVQSILDAKGVDYLTFDEWKKIDEEEVKKGAEKGKVREKLTKFNGFIRKHSQYNMLHLIVCVSRHFISTSVMASLESKILDGKSAGYCSSSDDEEGGWSVAKDDDQHQANVMRKMGPSTNTGAKGVLNEYAAYKEQATRVREAKDREVLRQARKGMLQGSYLEREEAQKSDRDEEESLESIRERRLLEMRKAAAGRMLEIVSKEQFTKAIDTCESLLCVLIYEPEDEMCDKMTHVCKVLAADYPRVRFMRARSTLLEMSKAFTEQALPTLQVYYNGNLVGNFIKVHSLLGGEIDVTSTRKFLRRQHINLVYGNYTTDSECSTDEDID
;
A
#
# COMPACT_ATOMS: atom_id res chain seq x y z
N MET A 1 16.68 -2.22 51.98
CA MET A 1 15.66 -1.23 52.41
C MET A 1 16.28 0.08 52.90
N VAL A 2 17.30 0.07 53.76
CA VAL A 2 17.94 1.33 54.25
C VAL A 2 18.65 2.12 53.13
N LEU A 3 19.38 1.45 52.24
CA LEU A 3 20.00 2.06 51.05
C LEU A 3 18.99 2.67 50.05
N ALA A 4 17.75 2.17 50.02
CA ALA A 4 16.71 2.68 49.13
C ALA A 4 16.08 3.97 49.68
N LEU A 5 16.03 4.13 51.01
CA LEU A 5 15.51 5.31 51.69
C LEU A 5 16.51 6.48 51.66
N GLU A 6 17.82 6.22 51.67
CA GLU A 6 18.84 7.28 51.55
C GLU A 6 18.97 7.84 50.13
N VAL A 7 18.84 7.00 49.10
CA VAL A 7 18.82 7.45 47.70
C VAL A 7 17.57 8.29 47.39
N GLN A 8 16.44 7.96 48.02
CA GLN A 8 15.19 8.72 47.90
C GLN A 8 15.31 10.12 48.52
N LYS A 9 16.05 10.25 49.63
CA LYS A 9 16.27 11.55 50.31
C LYS A 9 17.16 12.49 49.48
N VAL A 10 18.24 11.96 48.88
CA VAL A 10 19.16 12.74 48.02
C VAL A 10 18.47 13.23 46.73
N PHE A 11 17.57 12.42 46.15
CA PHE A 11 16.78 12.83 44.98
C PHE A 11 15.70 13.87 45.31
N THR A 12 15.13 13.82 46.51
CA THR A 12 14.09 14.78 46.94
C THR A 12 14.70 16.16 47.20
N ASP A 13 15.92 16.21 47.76
CA ASP A 13 16.63 17.46 48.01
C ASP A 13 17.16 18.11 46.71
N ALA A 14 17.53 17.32 45.69
CA ALA A 14 17.98 17.83 44.39
C ALA A 14 16.85 18.47 43.55
N ILE A 15 15.60 18.04 43.73
CA ILE A 15 14.42 18.60 43.05
C ILE A 15 13.99 19.94 43.68
N SER A 16 14.37 20.21 44.92
CA SER A 16 14.05 21.45 45.63
C SER A 16 14.91 22.66 45.21
N LEU A 17 16.02 22.44 44.49
CA LEU A 17 16.93 23.47 44.00
C LEU A 17 16.75 23.63 42.48
N ASN A 18 15.90 24.59 42.09
CA ASN A 18 15.68 25.04 40.70
C ASN A 18 16.99 25.40 39.99
N VAL A 19 17.66 24.45 39.33
CA VAL A 19 18.87 24.69 38.52
C VAL A 19 18.66 24.21 37.09
N THR A 20 18.41 25.18 36.21
CA THR A 20 18.52 25.09 34.76
C THR A 20 19.99 25.07 34.34
N THR A 21 20.53 24.01 33.71
CA THR A 21 21.60 24.09 32.66
C THR A 21 22.09 22.73 32.10
N SER A 22 22.25 22.72 30.77
CA SER A 22 23.15 21.95 29.87
C SER A 22 23.81 20.61 30.27
N THR A 23 23.78 19.70 29.29
CA THR A 23 24.14 18.27 29.25
C THR A 23 25.60 17.86 29.49
N VAL A 24 26.42 18.61 30.24
CA VAL A 24 27.84 18.23 30.47
C VAL A 24 28.14 17.71 31.89
N ASN A 25 27.24 17.83 32.87
CA ASN A 25 27.61 17.61 34.28
C ASN A 25 27.05 16.38 34.99
N VAL A 26 26.34 15.45 34.33
CA VAL A 26 25.85 14.24 35.03
C VAL A 26 26.99 13.24 35.31
N SER A 27 27.94 13.10 34.38
CA SER A 27 29.08 12.17 34.53
C SER A 27 30.08 12.65 35.60
N ARG A 28 30.26 13.98 35.74
CA ARG A 28 31.10 14.60 36.78
C ARG A 28 30.47 14.53 38.17
N LEU A 29 29.14 14.66 38.25
CA LEU A 29 28.40 14.52 39.51
C LEU A 29 28.45 13.07 40.02
N ILE A 30 28.30 12.10 39.12
CA ILE A 30 28.42 10.66 39.44
C ILE A 30 29.86 10.29 39.82
N GLN A 31 30.87 10.83 39.12
CA GLN A 31 32.28 10.63 39.50
C GLN A 31 32.62 11.22 40.89
N ASN A 32 32.09 12.40 41.23
CA ASN A 32 32.30 13.01 42.55
C ASN A 32 31.53 12.31 43.68
N LEU A 33 30.34 11.75 43.41
CA LEU A 33 29.58 10.97 44.39
C LEU A 33 30.22 9.61 44.68
N ILE A 34 30.82 8.97 43.66
CA ILE A 34 31.54 7.69 43.82
C ILE A 34 32.89 7.89 44.52
N LEU A 35 33.57 9.02 44.28
CA LEU A 35 34.87 9.32 44.89
C LEU A 35 34.77 9.77 46.36
N ASN A 36 33.66 10.37 46.79
CA ASN A 36 33.52 10.91 48.16
C ASN A 36 32.82 9.97 49.17
N ASN A 37 32.19 8.87 48.74
CA ASN A 37 31.48 7.94 49.64
C ASN A 37 32.26 6.64 49.99
N ILE A 38 33.56 6.57 49.67
CA ILE A 38 34.39 5.38 49.99
C ILE A 38 35.18 5.55 51.31
N PHE A 39 35.01 6.63 52.05
CA PHE A 39 35.65 6.80 53.35
C PHE A 39 34.61 6.88 54.49
N VAL A 40 34.86 6.07 55.55
CA VAL A 40 34.13 5.91 56.83
C VAL A 40 33.03 4.81 56.73
N GLN A 41 33.10 3.62 57.35
CA GLN A 41 33.71 3.18 58.61
C GLN A 41 34.01 1.64 58.58
N GLY A 42 35.08 1.20 59.26
CA GLY A 42 35.70 -0.14 59.17
C GLY A 42 34.83 -1.35 59.52
N SER A 43 35.16 -2.58 59.12
CA SER A 43 36.30 -3.34 59.68
C SER A 43 36.66 -4.58 58.82
N SER A 44 37.96 -4.80 58.62
CA SER A 44 38.68 -6.05 58.27
C SER A 44 38.35 -6.83 56.99
N LEU A 45 39.38 -6.96 56.13
CA LEU A 45 39.87 -8.24 55.61
C LEU A 45 41.32 -8.08 55.10
N TYR A 46 42.24 -8.86 55.69
CA TYR A 46 43.64 -8.98 55.27
C TYR A 46 43.73 -9.72 53.92
N SER A 47 44.57 -9.24 52.99
CA SER A 47 45.09 -10.06 51.89
C SER A 47 46.56 -10.41 52.13
N SER A 48 46.92 -11.67 51.87
CA SER A 48 48.32 -12.07 51.69
C SER A 48 48.77 -11.65 50.30
N HIS A 49 49.95 -11.03 50.23
CA HIS A 49 50.66 -10.49 49.05
C HIS A 49 50.47 -8.99 48.75
N GLY A 50 51.20 -8.15 49.50
CA GLY A 50 52.01 -7.04 48.97
C GLY A 50 51.30 -5.78 48.45
N ILE A 51 51.51 -4.65 49.15
CA ILE A 51 51.08 -3.30 48.75
C ILE A 51 52.04 -2.74 47.68
N MET A 52 51.52 -2.30 46.53
CA MET A 52 52.23 -1.43 45.58
C MET A 52 51.88 0.05 45.82
N PRO A 53 52.83 1.00 45.75
CA PRO A 53 52.57 2.41 46.03
C PRO A 53 51.77 3.13 44.92
N LEU A 54 50.93 4.10 45.32
CA LEU A 54 50.07 4.94 44.47
C LEU A 54 50.81 5.74 43.35
N SER A 55 52.14 5.81 43.37
CA SER A 55 52.94 6.51 42.36
C SER A 55 52.94 5.80 41.01
N TYR A 56 52.68 4.48 40.97
CA TYR A 56 52.63 3.72 39.72
C TYR A 56 51.32 3.91 38.93
N TRP A 57 50.20 4.18 39.61
CA TRP A 57 48.90 4.42 38.97
C TRP A 57 48.79 5.79 38.30
N ARG A 58 49.57 6.79 38.75
CA ARG A 58 49.60 8.12 38.11
C ARG A 58 50.30 8.12 36.75
N VAL A 59 51.23 7.20 36.49
CA VAL A 59 51.98 7.15 35.22
C VAL A 59 51.21 6.40 34.14
N LEU A 60 50.33 5.45 34.51
CA LEU A 60 49.48 4.75 33.53
C LEU A 60 48.29 5.61 33.05
N PHE A 61 47.71 6.46 33.90
CA PHE A 61 46.57 7.29 33.50
C PHE A 61 46.93 8.59 32.77
N VAL A 62 48.18 9.07 32.89
CA VAL A 62 48.64 10.30 32.20
C VAL A 62 49.26 9.99 30.83
N ARG A 63 49.62 8.73 30.53
CA ARG A 63 50.09 8.32 29.20
C ARG A 63 48.98 7.93 28.22
N THR A 64 47.78 7.58 28.69
CA THR A 64 46.64 7.28 27.81
C THR A 64 45.74 8.50 27.53
N ALA A 65 46.01 9.64 28.17
CA ALA A 65 45.24 10.89 28.01
C ALA A 65 45.86 11.89 27.00
N ARG A 66 46.96 11.52 26.31
CA ARG A 66 47.67 12.42 25.37
C ARG A 66 47.74 11.91 23.92
N GLU A 67 47.03 10.84 23.59
CA GLU A 67 46.83 10.35 22.22
C GLU A 67 45.34 10.06 21.94
N ILE A 68 44.45 10.97 22.34
CA ILE A 68 43.17 11.10 21.64
C ILE A 68 43.46 12.03 20.46
N LYS A 69 44.12 11.47 19.42
CA LYS A 69 43.95 11.99 18.06
C LYS A 69 42.45 11.97 17.79
N GLU A 70 41.94 13.03 17.17
CA GLU A 70 40.64 13.03 16.53
C GLU A 70 40.51 11.77 15.66
N VAL A 71 39.96 10.71 16.24
CA VAL A 71 39.32 9.68 15.45
C VAL A 71 38.02 10.35 15.03
N ARG A 72 38.08 11.05 13.89
CA ARG A 72 36.88 11.21 13.06
C ARG A 72 36.40 9.78 12.82
N SER A 73 35.46 9.32 13.61
CA SER A 73 34.73 8.13 13.27
C SER A 73 33.99 8.48 11.99
N TYR A 74 34.53 8.07 10.85
CA TYR A 74 33.72 7.79 9.67
C TYR A 74 32.90 6.54 9.98
N GLY A 75 32.09 6.62 11.04
CA GLY A 75 31.01 5.69 11.29
C GLY A 75 29.87 6.17 10.42
N THR A 76 29.48 5.35 9.46
CA THR A 76 28.15 5.38 8.86
C THR A 76 27.13 5.05 9.96
N ALA A 77 26.95 5.96 10.94
CA ALA A 77 25.84 5.88 11.87
C ALA A 77 24.58 6.03 11.01
N LYS A 78 23.95 4.89 10.70
CA LYS A 78 22.74 4.87 9.89
C LYS A 78 21.71 5.78 10.58
N ARG A 79 21.19 6.75 9.83
CA ARG A 79 20.36 7.84 10.37
C ARG A 79 19.00 7.31 10.79
N ALA A 80 18.76 7.23 12.09
CA ALA A 80 17.48 6.81 12.66
C ALA A 80 16.59 8.03 12.90
N ALA A 81 15.80 8.41 11.89
CA ALA A 81 14.85 9.53 12.01
C ALA A 81 13.60 9.12 12.81
N ARG A 82 13.02 10.06 13.55
CA ARG A 82 11.67 9.90 14.13
C ARG A 82 10.66 10.66 13.26
N ILE A 83 9.69 9.94 12.71
CA ILE A 83 8.75 10.47 11.71
C ILE A 83 7.32 10.39 12.25
N ALA A 84 6.58 11.50 12.23
CA ALA A 84 5.16 11.53 12.55
C ALA A 84 4.32 11.45 11.26
N ILE A 85 3.24 10.67 11.29
CA ILE A 85 2.26 10.57 10.21
C ILE A 85 0.90 10.94 10.79
N VAL A 86 0.37 12.09 10.37
CA VAL A 86 -0.88 12.66 10.88
C VAL A 86 -2.03 12.22 9.98
N GLY A 87 -2.74 11.18 10.39
CA GLY A 87 -3.85 10.55 9.67
C GLY A 87 -3.54 9.10 9.30
N SER A 88 -4.40 8.16 9.73
CA SER A 88 -4.25 6.72 9.43
C SER A 88 -5.10 6.27 8.23
N GLY A 89 -5.48 7.19 7.35
CA GLY A 89 -6.12 6.88 6.07
C GLY A 89 -5.14 6.33 5.03
N PRO A 90 -5.62 6.04 3.80
CA PRO A 90 -4.80 5.52 2.71
C PRO A 90 -3.52 6.32 2.44
N ALA A 91 -3.61 7.65 2.37
CA ALA A 91 -2.45 8.51 2.12
C ALA A 91 -1.34 8.27 3.16
N GLY A 92 -1.70 8.31 4.45
CA GLY A 92 -0.74 8.15 5.54
C GLY A 92 -0.17 6.73 5.58
N LEU A 93 -1.00 5.70 5.46
CA LEU A 93 -0.56 4.31 5.61
C LEU A 93 0.18 3.78 4.38
N PHE A 94 -0.17 4.19 3.15
CA PHE A 94 0.61 3.84 1.97
C PHE A 94 1.98 4.52 1.98
N SER A 95 2.05 5.81 2.37
CA SER A 95 3.34 6.48 2.56
C SER A 95 4.15 5.81 3.67
N CYS A 96 3.53 5.48 4.81
CA CYS A 96 4.17 4.74 5.90
C CYS A 96 4.79 3.43 5.41
N GLY A 97 4.04 2.63 4.66
CA GLY A 97 4.52 1.36 4.11
C GLY A 97 5.72 1.54 3.17
N SER A 98 5.72 2.59 2.35
CA SER A 98 6.87 2.94 1.49
C SER A 98 8.09 3.38 2.30
N LEU A 99 7.89 4.25 3.28
CA LEU A 99 8.95 4.78 4.14
C LEU A 99 9.59 3.69 4.99
N LEU A 100 8.81 2.78 5.57
CA LEU A 100 9.31 1.66 6.35
C LEU A 100 10.32 0.82 5.55
N ARG A 101 10.02 0.51 4.28
CA ARG A 101 10.94 -0.30 3.46
C ARG A 101 12.27 0.40 3.17
N ARG A 102 12.27 1.73 3.11
CA ARG A 102 13.40 2.53 2.63
C ARG A 102 14.22 3.18 3.74
N LEU A 103 13.62 3.30 4.93
CA LEU A 103 14.24 3.84 6.14
C LEU A 103 14.21 2.77 7.25
N PRO A 104 15.04 1.72 7.19
CA PRO A 104 14.96 0.58 8.09
C PRO A 104 15.26 0.93 9.56
N GLU A 105 16.09 1.94 9.82
CA GLU A 105 16.47 2.34 11.18
C GLU A 105 15.55 3.41 11.80
N SER A 106 14.64 3.99 11.00
CA SER A 106 13.74 5.05 11.44
C SER A 106 12.52 4.51 12.20
N LYS A 107 11.97 5.35 13.07
CA LYS A 107 10.76 5.08 13.86
C LYS A 107 9.61 5.97 13.42
N PHE A 108 8.40 5.42 13.47
CA PHE A 108 7.20 6.01 12.90
C PHE A 108 6.08 6.03 13.93
N ASP A 109 5.44 7.18 14.10
CA ASP A 109 4.22 7.32 14.90
C ASP A 109 3.07 7.76 13.99
N VAL A 110 2.04 6.94 13.89
CA VAL A 110 0.81 7.25 13.14
C VAL A 110 -0.25 7.74 14.11
N PHE A 111 -0.82 8.90 13.83
CA PHE A 111 -1.88 9.52 14.61
C PHE A 111 -3.21 9.46 13.87
N ASP A 112 -4.30 9.24 14.58
CA ASP A 112 -5.64 9.44 14.04
C ASP A 112 -6.57 10.10 15.07
N ALA A 113 -7.35 11.07 14.62
CA ALA A 113 -8.35 11.72 15.46
C ALA A 113 -9.55 10.81 15.73
N ALA A 114 -9.86 9.87 14.82
CA ALA A 114 -10.89 8.88 15.03
C ALA A 114 -10.45 7.84 16.09
N PRO A 115 -11.40 7.23 16.82
CA PRO A 115 -11.07 6.19 17.81
C PRO A 115 -10.40 4.96 17.21
N VAL A 116 -10.61 4.67 15.92
CA VAL A 116 -10.05 3.50 15.24
C VAL A 116 -9.51 3.89 13.86
N PRO A 117 -8.53 3.14 13.32
CA PRO A 117 -7.78 3.58 12.14
C PRO A 117 -8.52 3.39 10.81
N TYR A 118 -7.81 3.68 9.70
CA TYR A 118 -8.17 3.45 8.28
C TYR A 118 -8.99 4.54 7.60
N GLY A 119 -9.40 5.57 8.35
CA GLY A 119 -10.08 6.75 7.81
C GLY A 119 -11.25 6.39 6.90
N LEU A 120 -11.29 6.98 5.69
CA LEU A 120 -12.39 6.78 4.74
C LEU A 120 -12.49 5.35 4.17
N VAL A 121 -11.49 4.48 4.32
CA VAL A 121 -11.66 3.06 3.96
C VAL A 121 -12.70 2.40 4.86
N ARG A 122 -12.69 2.75 6.16
CA ARG A 122 -13.64 2.24 7.14
C ARG A 122 -14.93 3.07 7.18
N TYR A 123 -14.80 4.38 7.08
CA TYR A 123 -15.88 5.34 7.34
C TYR A 123 -16.48 6.01 6.11
N GLY A 124 -15.86 5.85 4.93
CA GLY A 124 -16.31 6.44 3.68
C GLY A 124 -16.83 5.41 2.69
N VAL A 125 -16.03 4.37 2.42
CA VAL A 125 -16.40 3.29 1.47
C VAL A 125 -17.70 2.64 1.92
N ALA A 126 -18.65 2.56 0.98
CA ALA A 126 -19.98 2.04 1.23
C ALA A 126 -19.95 0.58 1.73
N PRO A 127 -20.90 0.15 2.58
CA PRO A 127 -20.97 -1.23 3.07
C PRO A 127 -21.26 -2.27 1.98
N ASP A 128 -21.82 -1.89 0.84
CA ASP A 128 -21.96 -2.78 -0.31
C ASP A 128 -20.67 -2.91 -1.16
N HIS A 129 -19.60 -2.18 -0.79
CA HIS A 129 -18.28 -2.15 -1.44
C HIS A 129 -17.19 -2.77 -0.56
N GLN A 130 -17.43 -3.97 -0.01
CA GLN A 130 -16.49 -4.62 0.91
C GLN A 130 -15.12 -4.89 0.28
N GLU A 131 -15.07 -5.17 -1.02
CA GLU A 131 -13.84 -5.45 -1.75
C GLU A 131 -12.85 -4.28 -1.74
N MET A 132 -13.37 -3.04 -1.71
CA MET A 132 -12.55 -1.83 -1.65
C MET A 132 -11.91 -1.64 -0.26
N LYS A 133 -12.41 -2.33 0.76
CA LYS A 133 -11.89 -2.31 2.13
C LYS A 133 -10.71 -3.27 2.34
N ASN A 134 -10.45 -4.20 1.40
CA ASN A 134 -9.39 -5.21 1.52
C ASN A 134 -7.97 -4.67 1.71
N CYS A 135 -7.71 -3.41 1.36
CA CYS A 135 -6.43 -2.76 1.62
C CYS A 135 -6.09 -2.67 3.12
N THR A 136 -7.06 -2.76 4.03
CA THR A 136 -6.81 -2.83 5.48
C THR A 136 -5.95 -4.03 5.87
N ASN A 137 -6.05 -5.15 5.16
CA ASN A 137 -5.22 -6.34 5.41
C ASN A 137 -3.72 -6.09 5.14
N ILE A 138 -3.41 -5.14 4.25
CA ILE A 138 -2.02 -4.71 4.01
C ILE A 138 -1.55 -3.85 5.18
N PHE A 139 -2.42 -2.98 5.69
CA PHE A 139 -2.12 -2.11 6.83
C PHE A 139 -1.94 -2.90 8.13
N ASP A 140 -2.81 -3.87 8.41
CA ASP A 140 -2.68 -4.77 9.57
C ASP A 140 -1.31 -5.45 9.58
N ARG A 141 -0.94 -6.12 8.49
CA ARG A 141 0.36 -6.80 8.35
C ARG A 141 1.54 -5.84 8.48
N MET A 142 1.39 -4.60 8.04
CA MET A 142 2.41 -3.55 8.19
C MET A 142 2.65 -3.23 9.67
N PHE A 143 1.58 -3.01 10.45
CA PHE A 143 1.68 -2.79 11.88
C PHE A 143 2.22 -4.01 12.63
N GLU A 144 1.74 -5.21 12.29
CA GLU A 144 2.18 -6.46 12.91
C GLU A 144 3.67 -6.74 12.70
N SER A 145 4.16 -6.55 11.47
CA SER A 145 5.56 -6.82 11.10
C SER A 145 6.55 -5.76 11.58
N ASN A 146 6.10 -4.60 12.08
CA ASN A 146 6.97 -3.46 12.44
C ASN A 146 6.72 -2.94 13.86
N ARG A 147 6.24 -3.79 14.78
CA ARG A 147 5.87 -3.41 16.17
C ARG A 147 6.97 -2.72 16.98
N ASP A 148 8.23 -2.93 16.62
CA ASP A 148 9.42 -2.36 17.28
C ASP A 148 9.67 -0.88 16.89
N ARG A 149 9.12 -0.45 15.76
CA ARG A 149 9.42 0.87 15.17
C ARG A 149 8.22 1.61 14.58
N LEU A 150 7.03 1.00 14.54
CA LEU A 150 5.78 1.61 14.11
C LEU A 150 4.78 1.59 15.27
N SER A 151 4.33 2.77 15.68
CA SER A 151 3.31 2.94 16.73
C SER A 151 2.06 3.63 16.17
N LEU A 152 0.90 3.26 16.70
CA LEU A 152 -0.40 3.86 16.37
C LEU A 152 -0.96 4.57 17.61
N PHE A 153 -1.48 5.78 17.40
CA PHE A 153 -2.15 6.61 18.40
C PHE A 153 -3.48 7.11 17.82
N CYS A 154 -4.53 6.32 17.99
CA CYS A 154 -5.91 6.72 17.66
C CYS A 154 -6.55 7.50 18.81
N ASN A 155 -7.64 8.20 18.53
CA ASN A 155 -8.28 9.15 19.46
C ASN A 155 -7.37 10.32 19.85
N VAL A 156 -6.44 10.72 18.97
CA VAL A 156 -5.51 11.84 19.18
C VAL A 156 -5.69 12.87 18.07
N SER A 157 -6.21 14.04 18.43
CA SER A 157 -6.45 15.14 17.52
C SER A 157 -5.26 16.09 17.47
N ILE A 158 -4.52 16.04 16.36
CA ILE A 158 -3.45 17.01 16.08
C ILE A 158 -4.08 18.38 15.79
N GLY A 159 -3.59 19.41 16.49
CA GLY A 159 -4.16 20.76 16.52
C GLY A 159 -4.89 21.08 17.82
N SER A 160 -5.28 20.06 18.61
CA SER A 160 -5.90 20.26 19.94
C SER A 160 -5.15 19.54 21.06
N ASP A 161 -5.00 18.22 20.96
CA ASP A 161 -4.34 17.40 22.00
C ASP A 161 -2.81 17.58 21.94
N VAL A 162 -2.29 17.63 20.71
CA VAL A 162 -0.91 17.95 20.38
C VAL A 162 -0.91 19.02 19.30
N THR A 163 -0.23 20.14 19.55
CA THR A 163 -0.13 21.22 18.56
C THR A 163 0.85 20.89 17.44
N VAL A 164 0.73 21.53 16.28
CA VAL A 164 1.70 21.38 15.20
C VAL A 164 3.10 21.83 15.66
N GLU A 165 3.18 22.87 16.49
CA GLU A 165 4.43 23.32 17.09
C GLU A 165 5.09 22.23 17.96
N GLU A 166 4.31 21.57 18.82
CA GLU A 166 4.79 20.44 19.62
C GLU A 166 5.29 19.30 18.72
N LEU A 167 4.59 18.96 17.63
CA LEU A 167 5.06 17.97 16.67
C LEU A 167 6.42 18.37 16.06
N THR A 168 6.58 19.60 15.58
CA THR A 168 7.84 20.06 14.95
C THR A 168 9.03 20.06 15.90
N LYS A 169 8.80 20.12 17.21
CA LYS A 169 9.83 20.00 18.25
C LYS A 169 10.16 18.56 18.64
N HIS A 170 9.34 17.58 18.26
CA HIS A 170 9.49 16.20 18.74
C HIS A 170 9.71 15.17 17.63
N TYR A 171 9.71 15.60 16.37
CA TYR A 171 9.93 14.77 15.19
C TYR A 171 10.95 15.41 14.25
N ASP A 172 11.68 14.58 13.50
CA ASP A 172 12.61 15.04 12.46
C ASP A 172 11.88 15.35 11.16
N ALA A 173 10.84 14.56 10.86
CA ALA A 173 9.94 14.76 9.74
C ALA A 173 8.48 14.52 10.13
N ILE A 174 7.56 15.24 9.50
CA ILE A 174 6.11 15.16 9.72
C ILE A 174 5.42 15.03 8.37
N LEU A 175 4.63 13.98 8.19
CA LEU A 175 3.74 13.80 7.05
C LEU A 175 2.31 14.10 7.46
N LEU A 176 1.71 15.13 6.87
CA LEU A 176 0.30 15.47 7.01
C LEU A 176 -0.52 14.65 6.00
N ALA A 177 -1.41 13.80 6.49
CA ALA A 177 -2.24 12.90 5.68
C ALA A 177 -3.68 12.79 6.23
N TYR A 178 -4.17 13.86 6.86
CA TYR A 178 -5.44 13.89 7.60
C TYR A 178 -6.68 14.06 6.69
N GLY A 179 -6.48 14.12 5.37
CA GLY A 179 -7.54 14.17 4.38
C GLY A 179 -8.44 15.40 4.49
N ALA A 180 -9.72 15.26 4.12
CA ALA A 180 -10.73 16.31 4.21
C ALA A 180 -12.02 15.75 4.83
N HIS A 181 -12.40 16.24 6.01
CA HIS A 181 -13.54 15.72 6.77
C HIS A 181 -14.76 16.66 6.79
N ARG A 182 -14.61 17.95 6.46
CA ARG A 182 -15.71 18.92 6.51
C ARG A 182 -16.46 18.97 5.18
N PRO A 183 -17.80 18.81 5.15
CA PRO A 183 -18.57 19.02 3.93
C PRO A 183 -18.57 20.50 3.53
N ARG A 184 -18.60 20.77 2.22
CA ARG A 184 -18.96 22.11 1.72
C ARG A 184 -20.42 22.39 2.06
N GLN A 185 -20.67 23.56 2.63
CA GLN A 185 -22.03 23.97 3.00
C GLN A 185 -22.84 24.33 1.75
N LEU A 186 -24.13 23.96 1.76
CA LEU A 186 -25.08 24.36 0.74
C LEU A 186 -25.62 25.75 1.10
N ASP A 187 -25.06 26.79 0.49
CA ASP A 187 -25.38 28.18 0.82
C ASP A 187 -26.59 28.69 0.02
N ILE A 188 -27.78 28.21 0.38
CA ILE A 188 -29.07 28.66 -0.15
C ILE A 188 -30.10 28.83 0.98
N PRO A 189 -31.15 29.64 0.80
CA PRO A 189 -32.26 29.74 1.76
C PRO A 189 -32.87 28.37 2.06
N GLY A 190 -33.18 28.12 3.33
CA GLY A 190 -33.73 26.84 3.81
C GLY A 190 -32.71 25.69 3.96
N SER A 191 -31.42 25.92 3.71
CA SER A 191 -30.35 24.92 3.89
C SER A 191 -30.22 24.34 5.31
N LYS A 192 -30.76 25.04 6.32
CA LYS A 192 -30.79 24.62 7.72
C LYS A 192 -32.07 23.89 8.14
N SER A 193 -32.99 23.65 7.20
CA SER A 193 -34.23 22.92 7.48
C SER A 193 -33.93 21.49 7.96
N THR A 194 -34.84 20.94 8.75
CA THR A 194 -34.72 19.56 9.24
C THR A 194 -34.74 18.58 8.06
N ASN A 195 -33.93 17.52 8.16
CA ASN A 195 -33.74 16.49 7.11
C ASN A 195 -33.10 17.01 5.80
N VAL A 196 -32.34 18.11 5.89
CA VAL A 196 -31.34 18.51 4.90
C VAL A 196 -29.96 18.11 5.42
N ILE A 197 -29.32 17.15 4.76
CA ILE A 197 -28.07 16.54 5.25
C ILE A 197 -26.98 16.57 4.19
N SER A 198 -25.72 16.70 4.60
CA SER A 198 -24.61 16.55 3.67
C SER A 198 -24.41 15.08 3.29
N GLY A 199 -23.90 14.82 2.09
CA GLY A 199 -23.55 13.46 1.66
C GLY A 199 -22.54 12.80 2.60
N SER A 200 -21.57 13.55 3.12
CA SER A 200 -20.59 13.01 4.07
C SER A 200 -21.21 12.66 5.42
N ASP A 201 -22.21 13.42 5.88
CA ASP A 201 -22.92 13.15 7.13
C ASP A 201 -23.79 11.90 6.99
N PHE A 202 -24.49 11.73 5.85
CA PHE A 202 -25.24 10.52 5.55
C PHE A 202 -24.33 9.28 5.47
N VAL A 203 -23.19 9.42 4.79
CA VAL A 203 -22.15 8.38 4.71
C VAL A 203 -21.63 8.01 6.10
N SER A 204 -21.31 9.02 6.91
CA SER A 204 -20.80 8.82 8.26
C SER A 204 -21.82 8.12 9.17
N TRP A 205 -23.11 8.47 9.02
CA TRP A 205 -24.21 7.81 9.71
C TRP A 205 -24.29 6.33 9.34
N TYR A 206 -24.42 5.99 8.05
CA TYR A 206 -24.58 4.59 7.68
C TYR A 206 -23.31 3.76 7.89
N ASN A 207 -22.13 4.38 7.90
CA ASN A 207 -20.87 3.69 8.21
C ASN A 207 -20.57 3.60 9.71
N GLY A 208 -21.44 4.10 10.59
CA GLY A 208 -21.28 4.00 12.04
C GLY A 208 -20.12 4.81 12.60
N VAL A 209 -19.86 6.02 12.06
CA VAL A 209 -18.85 6.92 12.61
C VAL A 209 -19.29 7.36 14.02
N PRO A 210 -18.45 7.17 15.05
CA PRO A 210 -18.77 7.54 16.44
C PRO A 210 -18.90 9.06 16.60
N ASN A 211 -19.76 9.52 17.52
CA ASN A 211 -19.89 10.93 17.90
C ASN A 211 -20.12 11.91 16.71
N THR A 212 -20.77 11.47 15.64
CA THR A 212 -21.12 12.37 14.54
C THR A 212 -22.16 13.40 14.98
N LYS A 213 -22.13 14.58 14.36
CA LYS A 213 -23.16 15.62 14.56
C LYS A 213 -24.56 15.18 14.12
N VAL A 214 -24.64 14.09 13.34
CA VAL A 214 -25.87 13.37 13.01
C VAL A 214 -26.34 12.61 14.25
N SER A 215 -26.71 13.35 15.28
CA SER A 215 -27.25 12.76 16.52
C SER A 215 -28.62 12.12 16.34
N ALA A 216 -29.29 12.43 15.22
CA ALA A 216 -30.57 11.87 14.83
C ALA A 216 -30.45 11.16 13.47
N ALA A 217 -31.03 9.96 13.38
CA ALA A 217 -31.16 9.25 12.11
C ALA A 217 -31.96 10.11 11.11
N PRO A 218 -31.63 10.04 9.79
CA PRO A 218 -32.43 10.69 8.77
C PRO A 218 -33.86 10.15 8.79
N LEU A 219 -34.83 11.04 8.55
CA LEU A 219 -36.23 10.66 8.44
C LEU A 219 -36.47 10.11 7.02
N LEU A 220 -36.91 8.86 6.92
CA LEU A 220 -37.10 8.13 5.65
C LEU A 220 -38.58 7.79 5.40
N ASP A 221 -39.49 8.55 5.99
CA ASP A 221 -40.97 8.46 5.96
C ASP A 221 -41.61 9.25 4.81
N ASP A 222 -40.85 9.64 3.79
CA ASP A 222 -41.37 10.28 2.57
C ASP A 222 -40.89 9.50 1.34
N PRO A 223 -41.78 9.25 0.35
CA PRO A 223 -41.39 8.52 -0.84
C PRO A 223 -40.36 9.24 -1.72
N ASN A 224 -40.22 10.57 -1.61
CA ASN A 224 -39.39 11.40 -2.46
C ASN A 224 -38.12 11.87 -1.75
N MET A 225 -36.99 11.59 -2.37
CA MET A 225 -35.68 12.05 -1.96
C MET A 225 -34.95 12.77 -3.09
N VAL A 226 -34.28 13.86 -2.77
CA VAL A 226 -33.43 14.60 -3.72
C VAL A 226 -31.97 14.55 -3.29
N ILE A 227 -31.09 14.18 -4.21
CA ILE A 227 -29.64 14.26 -4.03
C ILE A 227 -29.08 15.36 -4.92
N ILE A 228 -28.36 16.32 -4.37
CA ILE A 228 -27.67 17.38 -5.12
C ILE A 228 -26.21 17.01 -5.31
N GLY A 229 -25.79 16.77 -6.55
CA GLY A 229 -24.41 16.42 -6.92
C GLY A 229 -24.33 15.20 -7.83
N ASN A 230 -23.30 15.14 -8.67
CA ASN A 230 -23.04 14.02 -9.60
C ASN A 230 -21.64 13.40 -9.38
N GLY A 231 -21.27 13.15 -8.13
CA GLY A 231 -20.07 12.39 -7.77
C GLY A 231 -20.39 10.97 -7.34
N ASN A 232 -19.37 10.14 -7.07
CA ASN A 232 -19.56 8.77 -6.57
C ASN A 232 -20.36 8.76 -5.26
N VAL A 233 -20.06 9.67 -4.33
CA VAL A 233 -20.79 9.77 -3.05
C VAL A 233 -22.31 9.98 -3.24
N ALA A 234 -22.71 10.70 -4.29
CA ALA A 234 -24.13 10.85 -4.61
C ALA A 234 -24.76 9.51 -5.05
N LEU A 235 -24.02 8.71 -5.83
CA LEU A 235 -24.43 7.35 -6.19
C LEU A 235 -24.45 6.43 -4.98
N ASP A 236 -23.46 6.50 -4.09
CA ASP A 236 -23.45 5.70 -2.85
C ASP A 236 -24.68 5.99 -1.99
N CYS A 237 -25.04 7.27 -1.84
CA CYS A 237 -26.23 7.67 -1.08
C CYS A 237 -27.53 7.13 -1.71
N ALA A 238 -27.64 7.17 -3.04
CA ALA A 238 -28.78 6.60 -3.75
C ALA A 238 -28.79 5.06 -3.61
N ARG A 239 -27.62 4.44 -3.77
CA ARG A 239 -27.47 2.99 -3.81
C ARG A 239 -27.84 2.37 -2.48
N ILE A 240 -27.34 2.88 -1.36
CA ILE A 240 -27.63 2.36 -0.02
C ILE A 240 -29.13 2.29 0.29
N LEU A 241 -29.91 3.27 -0.15
CA LEU A 241 -31.38 3.24 -0.01
C LEU A 241 -32.05 2.30 -1.03
N SER A 242 -31.44 2.09 -2.19
CA SER A 242 -31.98 1.22 -3.21
C SER A 242 -31.59 -0.26 -3.06
N THR A 243 -30.54 -0.57 -2.28
CA THR A 243 -29.99 -1.92 -2.11
C THR A 243 -30.20 -2.52 -0.72
N VAL A 244 -31.07 -1.95 0.12
CA VAL A 244 -31.27 -2.32 1.54
C VAL A 244 -31.36 -3.84 1.77
N LYS A 245 -32.09 -4.57 0.91
CA LYS A 245 -32.25 -6.04 1.00
C LYS A 245 -30.93 -6.82 0.95
N MET A 246 -29.88 -6.25 0.35
CA MET A 246 -28.56 -6.87 0.18
C MET A 246 -27.57 -6.45 1.27
N LEU A 247 -27.94 -5.50 2.15
CA LEU A 247 -27.03 -4.95 3.16
C LEU A 247 -26.93 -5.82 4.42
N GLY A 248 -27.81 -6.80 4.60
CA GLY A 248 -27.91 -7.62 5.81
C GLY A 248 -26.65 -8.42 6.16
N SER A 249 -25.77 -8.72 5.19
CA SER A 249 -24.49 -9.43 5.40
C SER A 249 -23.26 -8.50 5.48
N THR A 250 -23.45 -7.20 5.28
CA THR A 250 -22.37 -6.20 5.20
C THR A 250 -21.94 -5.67 6.58
N ASP A 251 -21.00 -4.71 6.61
CA ASP A 251 -20.54 -4.05 7.84
C ASP A 251 -21.37 -2.83 8.27
N ILE A 252 -22.54 -2.59 7.65
CA ILE A 252 -23.47 -1.54 8.07
C ILE A 252 -23.93 -1.80 9.53
N PRO A 253 -24.05 -0.82 10.43
CA PRO A 253 -24.57 -1.06 11.79
C PRO A 253 -26.01 -1.60 11.79
N SER A 254 -26.37 -2.49 12.74
CA SER A 254 -27.73 -3.06 12.79
C SER A 254 -28.84 -2.03 13.04
N ASP A 255 -28.58 -1.01 13.85
CA ASP A 255 -29.52 0.08 14.13
C ASP A 255 -29.78 0.95 12.89
N VAL A 256 -28.74 1.23 12.11
CA VAL A 256 -28.85 1.88 10.80
C VAL A 256 -29.66 1.03 9.83
N LEU A 257 -29.36 -0.27 9.74
CA LEU A 257 -30.07 -1.17 8.82
C LEU A 257 -31.57 -1.21 9.13
N ALA A 258 -31.95 -1.25 10.40
CA ALA A 258 -33.37 -1.22 10.80
C ALA A 258 -34.09 0.07 10.33
N VAL A 259 -33.41 1.22 10.38
CA VAL A 259 -33.96 2.48 9.85
C VAL A 259 -34.13 2.41 8.34
N LEU A 260 -33.13 1.89 7.62
CA LEU A 260 -33.19 1.73 6.17
C LEU A 260 -34.28 0.73 5.73
N GLU A 261 -34.50 -0.34 6.48
CA GLU A 261 -35.56 -1.33 6.22
C GLU A 261 -36.97 -0.73 6.40
N SER A 262 -37.11 0.27 7.28
CA SER A 262 -38.36 1.02 7.48
C SER A 262 -38.59 2.17 6.48
N SER A 263 -37.69 2.36 5.52
CA SER A 263 -37.74 3.46 4.55
C SER A 263 -38.94 3.36 3.61
N GLU A 264 -39.69 4.46 3.49
CA GLU A 264 -40.77 4.66 2.52
C GLU A 264 -40.27 5.24 1.18
N VAL A 265 -38.98 5.58 1.09
CA VAL A 265 -38.37 6.14 -0.13
C VAL A 265 -38.52 5.19 -1.33
N THR A 266 -39.20 5.68 -2.37
CA THR A 266 -39.40 4.98 -3.64
C THR A 266 -38.96 5.81 -4.84
N ASN A 267 -38.73 7.12 -4.68
CA ASN A 267 -38.40 8.04 -5.76
C ASN A 267 -37.16 8.88 -5.42
N ILE A 268 -36.03 8.56 -6.04
CA ILE A 268 -34.75 9.25 -5.86
C ILE A 268 -34.48 10.13 -7.09
N LYS A 269 -34.18 11.41 -6.88
CA LYS A 269 -33.78 12.34 -7.96
C LYS A 269 -32.36 12.85 -7.71
N ILE A 270 -31.44 12.51 -8.61
CA ILE A 270 -30.04 12.95 -8.57
C ILE A 270 -29.87 14.17 -9.48
N VAL A 271 -29.67 15.33 -8.85
CA VAL A 271 -29.72 16.65 -9.45
C VAL A 271 -28.32 17.18 -9.70
N GLY A 272 -28.07 17.54 -10.96
CA GLY A 272 -26.81 18.08 -11.45
C GLY A 272 -26.92 19.50 -11.97
N ARG A 273 -26.05 20.39 -11.48
CA ARG A 273 -25.99 21.79 -11.94
C ARG A 273 -25.46 22.00 -13.37
N ARG A 274 -24.79 21.00 -13.93
CA ARG A 274 -24.19 20.99 -15.28
C ARG A 274 -24.74 19.83 -16.10
N GLY A 275 -24.32 19.71 -17.35
CA GLY A 275 -24.72 18.63 -18.24
C GLY A 275 -24.11 17.27 -17.93
N PRO A 276 -24.61 16.20 -18.58
CA PRO A 276 -24.10 14.83 -18.44
C PRO A 276 -22.60 14.69 -18.71
N GLU A 277 -22.05 15.50 -19.61
CA GLU A 277 -20.62 15.55 -19.94
C GLU A 277 -19.74 16.08 -18.80
N ASN A 278 -20.33 16.61 -17.73
CA ASN A 278 -19.64 17.21 -16.59
C ASN A 278 -19.78 16.40 -15.29
N VAL A 279 -20.32 15.17 -15.36
CA VAL A 279 -20.43 14.28 -14.21
C VAL A 279 -19.04 13.88 -13.70
N SER A 280 -18.96 13.61 -12.39
CA SER A 280 -17.73 13.24 -11.70
C SER A 280 -17.75 11.81 -11.15
N PHE A 281 -18.88 11.11 -11.23
CA PHE A 281 -18.95 9.69 -10.92
C PHE A 281 -18.24 8.84 -11.97
N THR A 282 -17.80 7.64 -11.58
CA THR A 282 -17.12 6.68 -12.45
C THR A 282 -18.10 5.70 -13.08
N ILE A 283 -17.64 4.99 -14.13
CA ILE A 283 -18.47 4.03 -14.86
C ILE A 283 -18.85 2.80 -14.03
N LYS A 284 -18.01 2.37 -13.08
CA LYS A 284 -18.30 1.25 -12.18
C LYS A 284 -19.56 1.57 -11.36
N GLU A 285 -19.50 2.67 -10.61
CA GLU A 285 -20.60 3.12 -9.74
C GLU A 285 -21.89 3.35 -10.53
N LEU A 286 -21.80 3.98 -11.71
CA LEU A 286 -22.97 4.22 -12.54
C LEU A 286 -23.60 2.90 -13.02
N ARG A 287 -22.78 1.95 -13.46
CA ARG A 287 -23.26 0.64 -13.93
C ARG A 287 -23.96 -0.13 -12.84
N GLU A 288 -23.43 -0.10 -11.62
CA GLU A 288 -24.05 -0.73 -10.47
C GLU A 288 -25.41 -0.10 -10.16
N GLN A 289 -25.51 1.24 -10.21
CA GLN A 289 -26.79 1.93 -10.03
C GLN A 289 -27.85 1.54 -11.08
N PHE A 290 -27.45 1.30 -12.33
CA PHE A 290 -28.35 0.80 -13.37
C PHE A 290 -28.77 -0.66 -13.18
N LYS A 291 -27.99 -1.44 -12.42
CA LYS A 291 -28.22 -2.87 -12.18
C LYS A 291 -28.92 -3.17 -10.86
N VAL A 292 -29.29 -2.15 -10.09
CA VAL A 292 -29.98 -2.35 -8.80
C VAL A 292 -31.32 -3.06 -9.04
N PRO A 293 -31.56 -4.24 -8.43
CA PRO A 293 -32.83 -4.94 -8.55
C PRO A 293 -33.99 -4.10 -8.02
N ASP A 294 -35.19 -4.27 -8.57
CA ASP A 294 -36.42 -3.57 -8.19
C ASP A 294 -36.43 -2.04 -8.43
N TRP A 295 -35.32 -1.42 -8.88
CA TRP A 295 -35.24 0.02 -9.12
C TRP A 295 -35.02 0.36 -10.59
N ASN A 296 -35.87 1.24 -11.13
CA ASN A 296 -35.70 1.76 -12.48
C ASN A 296 -34.85 3.03 -12.45
N THR A 297 -33.58 2.89 -12.86
CA THR A 297 -32.67 4.02 -13.01
C THR A 297 -32.76 4.61 -14.42
N THR A 298 -33.08 5.91 -14.55
CA THR A 298 -33.23 6.61 -15.83
C THR A 298 -32.52 7.95 -15.87
N VAL A 299 -32.16 8.40 -17.07
CA VAL A 299 -31.53 9.69 -17.33
C VAL A 299 -32.51 10.58 -18.09
N GLU A 300 -32.84 11.74 -17.52
CA GLU A 300 -33.68 12.69 -18.20
C GLU A 300 -32.88 13.50 -19.22
N MET A 301 -33.30 13.42 -20.49
CA MET A 301 -32.64 14.06 -21.61
C MET A 301 -33.64 14.33 -22.73
N ASP A 302 -33.72 15.57 -23.20
CA ASP A 302 -34.48 15.88 -24.43
C ASP A 302 -33.74 15.43 -25.69
N GLU A 303 -34.46 15.34 -26.81
CA GLU A 303 -33.93 14.84 -28.07
C GLU A 303 -32.78 15.70 -28.62
N GLU A 304 -32.80 17.01 -28.39
CA GLU A 304 -31.73 17.91 -28.83
C GLU A 304 -30.42 17.61 -28.10
N LEU A 305 -30.46 17.53 -26.76
CA LEU A 305 -29.32 17.18 -25.93
C LEU A 305 -28.84 15.75 -26.21
N ARG A 306 -29.77 14.82 -26.44
CA ARG A 306 -29.43 13.44 -26.79
C ARG A 306 -28.65 13.37 -28.09
N LYS A 307 -29.07 14.11 -29.11
CA LYS A 307 -28.36 14.20 -30.40
C LYS A 307 -26.98 14.85 -30.23
N SER A 308 -26.92 15.99 -29.56
CA SER A 308 -25.66 16.71 -29.29
C SER A 308 -24.66 15.85 -28.50
N LEU A 309 -25.12 15.15 -27.47
CA LEU A 309 -24.28 14.27 -26.67
C LEU A 309 -23.75 13.11 -27.52
N LYS A 310 -24.59 12.43 -28.32
CA LYS A 310 -24.17 11.36 -29.25
C LYS A 310 -23.06 11.80 -30.19
N GLU A 311 -23.16 13.01 -30.77
CA GLU A 311 -22.12 13.56 -31.65
C GLU A 311 -20.81 13.87 -30.89
N SER A 312 -20.91 14.39 -29.66
CA SER A 312 -19.73 14.70 -28.83
C SER A 312 -19.01 13.46 -28.30
N VAL A 313 -19.75 12.39 -27.97
CA VAL A 313 -19.25 11.12 -27.41
C VAL A 313 -18.20 10.49 -28.32
N GLU A 314 -18.38 10.59 -29.63
CA GLU A 314 -17.45 9.99 -30.59
C GLU A 314 -16.06 10.63 -30.57
N LYS A 315 -15.95 11.89 -30.12
CA LYS A 315 -14.70 12.66 -30.00
C LYS A 315 -14.05 12.58 -28.61
N MET A 316 -14.70 11.95 -27.64
CA MET A 316 -14.18 11.85 -26.27
C MET A 316 -13.14 10.72 -26.12
N ASP A 317 -12.30 10.83 -25.09
CA ASP A 317 -11.38 9.77 -24.69
C ASP A 317 -12.13 8.47 -24.35
N ARG A 318 -11.44 7.32 -24.44
CA ARG A 318 -12.05 5.99 -24.25
C ARG A 318 -12.82 5.86 -22.92
N ARG A 319 -12.31 6.45 -21.83
CA ARG A 319 -12.92 6.34 -20.50
C ARG A 319 -14.21 7.14 -20.45
N ARG A 320 -14.18 8.43 -20.82
CA ARG A 320 -15.40 9.25 -20.88
C ARG A 320 -16.41 8.73 -21.89
N LYS A 321 -15.96 8.29 -23.06
CA LYS A 321 -16.82 7.74 -24.13
C LYS A 321 -17.67 6.59 -23.61
N ARG A 322 -17.08 5.64 -22.88
CA ARG A 322 -17.81 4.51 -22.28
C ARG A 322 -18.83 4.97 -21.23
N LEU A 323 -18.47 5.94 -20.39
CA LEU A 323 -19.38 6.50 -19.38
C LEU A 323 -20.59 7.19 -20.03
N MET A 324 -20.35 8.02 -21.05
CA MET A 324 -21.43 8.74 -21.73
C MET A 324 -22.35 7.81 -22.53
N LYS A 325 -21.81 6.74 -23.14
CA LYS A 325 -22.64 5.72 -23.78
C LYS A 325 -23.59 5.07 -22.78
N LEU A 326 -23.10 4.70 -21.60
CA LEU A 326 -23.95 4.14 -20.54
C LEU A 326 -25.05 5.10 -20.08
N LEU A 327 -24.77 6.41 -19.97
CA LEU A 327 -25.81 7.40 -19.69
C LEU A 327 -26.84 7.52 -20.82
N LEU A 328 -26.41 7.46 -22.08
CA LEU A 328 -27.29 7.48 -23.25
C LEU A 328 -28.21 6.25 -23.32
N ASP A 329 -27.71 5.09 -22.90
CA ASP A 329 -28.48 3.84 -22.83
C ASP A 329 -29.56 3.92 -21.74
N GLY A 330 -29.31 4.67 -20.67
CA GLY A 330 -30.26 4.94 -19.59
C GLY A 330 -31.32 6.01 -19.89
N VAL A 331 -31.32 6.62 -21.08
CA VAL A 331 -32.29 7.66 -21.44
C VAL A 331 -33.67 7.05 -21.71
N GLY A 332 -34.66 7.45 -20.93
CA GLY A 332 -36.04 7.01 -21.10
C GLY A 332 -36.97 7.60 -20.04
N PRO A 333 -38.30 7.42 -20.20
CA PRO A 333 -39.24 7.76 -19.15
C PRO A 333 -39.07 6.82 -17.95
N PRO A 334 -39.30 7.31 -16.72
CA PRO A 334 -39.29 6.44 -15.55
C PRO A 334 -40.40 5.39 -15.61
N GLN A 335 -40.11 4.19 -15.13
CA GLN A 335 -41.02 3.04 -15.13
C GLN A 335 -40.99 2.34 -13.77
N GLY A 336 -42.07 1.62 -13.45
CA GLY A 336 -42.17 0.87 -12.19
C GLY A 336 -42.40 1.76 -10.96
N GLU A 337 -42.52 1.11 -9.81
CA GLU A 337 -42.84 1.76 -8.53
C GLU A 337 -41.63 2.48 -7.93
N LYS A 338 -40.45 1.85 -7.96
CA LYS A 338 -39.21 2.44 -7.43
C LYS A 338 -38.33 2.99 -8.54
N GLN A 339 -37.94 4.26 -8.41
CA GLN A 339 -37.34 5.04 -9.48
C GLN A 339 -36.12 5.82 -8.99
N CYS A 340 -35.06 5.85 -9.79
CA CYS A 340 -33.90 6.70 -9.61
C CYS A 340 -33.67 7.53 -10.88
N ARG A 341 -33.79 8.85 -10.81
CA ARG A 341 -33.78 9.73 -11.99
C ARG A 341 -32.62 10.72 -11.94
N PHE A 342 -31.83 10.78 -13.00
CA PHE A 342 -30.80 11.81 -13.17
C PHE A 342 -31.37 13.05 -13.86
N LEU A 343 -31.25 14.20 -13.21
CA LEU A 343 -31.71 15.51 -13.71
C LEU A 343 -30.51 16.43 -13.91
N SER A 344 -30.14 16.71 -15.16
CA SER A 344 -29.02 17.61 -15.49
C SER A 344 -29.46 19.05 -15.70
N PHE A 345 -28.53 20.01 -15.60
CA PHE A 345 -28.76 21.47 -15.77
C PHE A 345 -29.69 22.13 -14.74
N ARG A 346 -29.86 21.53 -13.55
CA ARG A 346 -30.69 22.08 -12.46
C ARG A 346 -29.82 22.66 -11.36
N VAL A 347 -30.04 23.93 -11.03
CA VAL A 347 -29.36 24.59 -9.92
C VAL A 347 -30.35 24.82 -8.78
N PRO A 348 -30.05 24.36 -7.55
CA PRO A 348 -30.90 24.64 -6.40
C PRO A 348 -30.86 26.13 -6.06
N GLU A 349 -32.04 26.75 -5.94
CA GLU A 349 -32.19 28.14 -5.53
C GLU A 349 -32.64 28.28 -4.08
N GLU A 350 -33.53 27.40 -3.61
CA GLU A 350 -34.16 27.49 -2.29
C GLU A 350 -34.70 26.13 -1.84
N ILE A 351 -34.60 25.85 -0.54
CA ILE A 351 -35.26 24.73 0.12
C ILE A 351 -36.50 25.26 0.84
N ILE A 352 -37.63 24.61 0.61
CA ILE A 352 -38.94 25.02 1.12
C ILE A 352 -39.27 24.14 2.33
N PRO A 353 -39.31 24.72 3.55
CA PRO A 353 -39.75 24.00 4.73
C PRO A 353 -41.28 23.90 4.80
N ASP A 354 -41.78 22.88 5.49
CA ASP A 354 -43.16 22.81 5.98
C ASP A 354 -43.36 23.73 7.20
N LYS A 355 -44.52 23.61 7.87
CA LYS A 355 -44.88 24.45 9.01
C LYS A 355 -44.02 24.14 10.25
N GLU A 356 -43.49 22.93 10.33
CA GLU A 356 -42.69 22.40 11.43
C GLU A 356 -41.18 22.64 11.21
N GLY A 357 -40.78 23.18 10.04
CA GLY A 357 -39.40 23.49 9.70
C GLY A 357 -38.62 22.34 9.07
N ARG A 358 -39.30 21.26 8.66
CA ARG A 358 -38.74 20.13 7.91
C ARG A 358 -38.84 20.41 6.42
N ILE A 359 -37.90 19.89 5.63
CA ILE A 359 -37.98 20.02 4.17
C ILE A 359 -39.27 19.37 3.61
N SER A 360 -39.97 20.11 2.74
CA SER A 360 -41.12 19.62 1.97
C SER A 360 -40.85 19.62 0.46
N ALA A 361 -40.05 20.57 -0.03
CA ALA A 361 -39.65 20.65 -1.42
C ALA A 361 -38.33 21.40 -1.62
N VAL A 362 -37.75 21.27 -2.80
CA VAL A 362 -36.63 22.08 -3.27
C VAL A 362 -36.97 22.76 -4.58
N ARG A 363 -36.70 24.07 -4.66
CA ARG A 363 -36.87 24.88 -5.87
C ARG A 363 -35.57 24.89 -6.66
N LEU A 364 -35.66 24.51 -7.93
CA LEU A 364 -34.56 24.40 -8.86
C LEU A 364 -34.77 25.34 -10.05
N LEU A 365 -33.71 25.99 -10.50
CA LEU A 365 -33.67 26.67 -11.80
C LEU A 365 -33.12 25.71 -12.86
N ASN A 366 -33.89 25.47 -13.91
CA ASN A 366 -33.42 24.77 -15.10
C ASN A 366 -32.67 25.76 -16.00
N LYS A 367 -31.35 25.63 -16.07
CA LYS A 367 -30.49 26.56 -16.83
C LYS A 367 -30.66 26.49 -18.34
N ARG A 368 -31.28 25.43 -18.87
CA ARG A 368 -31.53 25.31 -20.31
C ARG A 368 -32.84 25.96 -20.72
N THR A 369 -33.90 25.78 -19.93
CA THR A 369 -35.22 26.32 -20.26
C THR A 369 -35.49 27.69 -19.62
N GLY A 370 -34.75 28.04 -18.55
CA GLY A 370 -35.01 29.22 -17.73
C GLY A 370 -36.17 29.04 -16.74
N ASN A 371 -36.85 27.88 -16.76
CA ASN A 371 -38.00 27.61 -15.91
C ASN A 371 -37.57 27.25 -14.48
N LYS A 372 -38.41 27.62 -13.51
CA LYS A 372 -38.29 27.15 -12.13
C LYS A 372 -39.13 25.90 -11.95
N GLU A 373 -38.52 24.87 -11.37
CA GLU A 373 -39.11 23.57 -11.07
C GLU A 373 -39.12 23.39 -9.55
N GLU A 374 -40.25 22.96 -8.99
CA GLU A 374 -40.34 22.61 -7.57
C GLU A 374 -40.45 21.10 -7.44
N LEU A 375 -39.52 20.49 -6.70
CA LEU A 375 -39.48 19.05 -6.49
C LEU A 375 -39.86 18.74 -5.04
N PRO A 376 -41.03 18.13 -4.79
CA PRO A 376 -41.39 17.61 -3.47
C PRO A 376 -40.35 16.58 -3.01
N CYS A 377 -39.94 16.70 -1.75
CA CYS A 377 -39.07 15.73 -1.07
C CYS A 377 -39.11 15.91 0.44
N GLY A 378 -39.16 14.78 1.16
CA GLY A 378 -39.05 14.77 2.62
C GLY A 378 -37.62 14.60 3.12
N LEU A 379 -36.65 14.36 2.23
CA LEU A 379 -35.21 14.26 2.49
C LEU A 379 -34.41 14.89 1.34
N LEU A 380 -33.44 15.76 1.67
CA LEU A 380 -32.44 16.27 0.73
C LEU A 380 -31.03 15.95 1.20
N ILE A 381 -30.26 15.31 0.33
CA ILE A 381 -28.84 15.05 0.53
C ILE A 381 -28.01 15.91 -0.43
N TYR A 382 -27.08 16.72 0.06
CA TYR A 382 -26.16 17.47 -0.81
C TYR A 382 -24.75 16.91 -0.77
N SER A 383 -24.26 16.43 -1.91
CA SER A 383 -22.93 15.85 -2.10
C SER A 383 -22.12 16.70 -3.10
N ILE A 384 -21.78 17.93 -2.67
CA ILE A 384 -21.10 18.94 -3.50
C ILE A 384 -19.60 19.07 -3.21
N GLY A 385 -19.03 18.10 -2.50
CA GLY A 385 -17.61 17.99 -2.17
C GLY A 385 -17.26 18.45 -0.75
N TYR A 386 -15.96 18.38 -0.41
CA TYR A 386 -15.43 18.71 0.91
C TYR A 386 -14.71 20.06 0.92
N GLN A 387 -14.65 20.67 2.10
CA GLN A 387 -13.87 21.87 2.37
C GLN A 387 -12.42 21.48 2.70
N THR A 388 -11.47 22.26 2.21
CA THR A 388 -10.07 22.16 2.63
C THR A 388 -9.92 22.79 4.01
N VAL A 389 -9.32 22.05 4.95
CA VAL A 389 -9.09 22.51 6.32
C VAL A 389 -7.58 22.51 6.55
N VAL A 390 -7.05 23.65 6.98
CA VAL A 390 -5.65 23.79 7.39
C VAL A 390 -5.61 23.79 8.91
N LEU A 391 -4.77 22.93 9.49
CA LEU A 391 -4.58 22.87 10.94
C LEU A 391 -3.92 24.15 11.45
N GLU A 392 -4.27 24.56 12.66
CA GLU A 392 -3.66 25.71 13.32
C GLU A 392 -2.14 25.51 13.46
N GLY A 393 -1.37 26.55 13.11
CA GLY A 393 0.10 26.50 13.07
C GLY A 393 0.70 26.10 11.73
N LEU A 394 -0.08 25.65 10.75
CA LEU A 394 0.39 25.43 9.38
C LEU A 394 0.26 26.69 8.51
N PRO A 395 1.19 26.91 7.57
CA PRO A 395 1.11 28.03 6.65
C PRO A 395 -0.01 27.82 5.63
N THR A 396 -0.72 28.89 5.29
CA THR A 396 -1.84 28.89 4.32
C THR A 396 -1.51 29.71 3.09
N ASN A 397 -1.87 29.23 1.91
CA ASN A 397 -1.79 30.01 0.67
C ASN A 397 -3.05 30.89 0.46
N GLU A 398 -3.04 31.72 -0.59
CA GLU A 398 -4.14 32.63 -0.95
C GLU A 398 -5.49 31.93 -1.20
N LYS A 399 -5.45 30.62 -1.52
CA LYS A 399 -6.65 29.80 -1.76
C LYS A 399 -7.20 29.15 -0.49
N GLY A 400 -6.60 29.43 0.68
CA GLY A 400 -6.98 28.81 1.95
C GLY A 400 -6.61 27.32 2.06
N MET A 401 -5.63 26.88 1.29
CA MET A 401 -5.03 25.54 1.39
C MET A 401 -3.66 25.61 2.06
N ILE A 402 -3.07 24.47 2.41
CA ILE A 402 -1.71 24.41 2.94
C ILE A 402 -0.75 25.08 1.94
N ALA A 403 0.13 25.97 2.42
CA ALA A 403 1.17 26.56 1.60
C ALA A 403 2.23 25.49 1.31
N MET A 404 2.21 24.97 0.09
CA MET A 404 3.16 23.97 -0.39
C MET A 404 4.31 24.64 -1.12
N ARG A 405 5.55 24.18 -0.89
CA ARG A 405 6.73 24.57 -1.66
C ARG A 405 6.78 23.85 -3.01
N ASP A 406 6.41 22.57 -3.00
CA ASP A 406 6.31 21.71 -4.19
C ASP A 406 5.13 20.74 -4.06
N SER A 407 5.09 19.66 -4.84
CA SER A 407 4.00 18.68 -4.80
C SER A 407 3.87 17.92 -3.46
N SER A 408 4.84 18.00 -2.56
CA SER A 408 4.89 17.17 -1.34
C SER A 408 5.38 17.92 -0.10
N ARG A 409 6.24 18.92 -0.26
CA ARG A 409 6.88 19.66 0.84
C ARG A 409 6.04 20.88 1.21
N VAL A 410 5.75 21.04 2.49
CA VAL A 410 5.08 22.22 3.04
C VAL A 410 6.10 23.32 3.24
N ASP A 411 5.75 24.56 2.90
CA ASP A 411 6.63 25.71 3.08
C ASP A 411 6.60 26.22 4.53
N MET A 412 7.10 25.39 5.45
CA MET A 412 7.09 25.66 6.87
C MET A 412 8.50 26.00 7.38
N PRO A 413 8.75 27.22 7.91
CA PRO A 413 10.06 27.63 8.43
C PRO A 413 10.28 27.06 9.83
N CYS A 414 10.55 25.75 9.93
CA CYS A 414 10.84 25.08 11.20
C CYS A 414 12.01 24.10 11.07
N GLY A 415 12.50 23.59 12.21
CA GLY A 415 13.61 22.62 12.24
C GLY A 415 13.23 21.19 11.84
N ALA A 416 11.93 20.91 11.66
CA ALA A 416 11.43 19.64 11.14
C ALA A 416 11.11 19.77 9.64
N ALA A 417 11.30 18.68 8.90
CA ALA A 417 10.84 18.62 7.51
C ALA A 417 9.34 18.29 7.48
N VAL A 418 8.51 19.15 6.91
CA VAL A 418 7.05 18.99 6.91
C VAL A 418 6.57 18.71 5.48
N TYR A 419 5.75 17.67 5.35
CA TYR A 419 5.21 17.16 4.10
C TYR A 419 3.69 17.05 4.19
N ALA A 420 3.01 17.01 3.06
CA ALA A 420 1.59 16.72 2.98
C ALA A 420 1.28 15.76 1.82
N ALA A 421 0.31 14.87 2.01
CA ALA A 421 -0.15 13.92 1.01
C ALA A 421 -1.69 13.76 1.05
N GLY A 422 -2.25 13.33 -0.07
CA GLY A 422 -3.67 13.07 -0.25
C GLY A 422 -4.52 14.34 -0.19
N TRP A 423 -5.76 14.20 0.28
CA TRP A 423 -6.77 15.25 0.15
C TRP A 423 -6.48 16.53 0.93
N CYS A 424 -5.66 16.49 1.98
CA CYS A 424 -5.24 17.72 2.67
C CYS A 424 -4.24 18.54 1.85
N ALA A 425 -3.46 17.89 0.97
CA ALA A 425 -2.47 18.54 0.11
C ALA A 425 -3.08 19.00 -1.22
N HIS A 426 -3.83 18.13 -1.91
CA HIS A 426 -4.28 18.38 -3.30
C HIS A 426 -5.80 18.55 -3.45
N GLY A 427 -6.54 18.51 -2.34
CA GLY A 427 -7.99 18.61 -2.31
C GLY A 427 -8.69 17.26 -2.50
N PRO A 428 -10.01 17.22 -2.25
CA PRO A 428 -10.80 15.99 -2.12
C PRO A 428 -11.22 15.41 -3.48
N GLN A 429 -10.24 14.95 -4.26
CA GLN A 429 -10.45 14.32 -5.56
C GLN A 429 -9.63 13.03 -5.66
N GLY A 430 -10.07 12.11 -6.53
CA GLY A 430 -9.39 10.84 -6.77
C GLY A 430 -9.94 9.66 -5.96
N VAL A 431 -9.64 8.46 -6.43
CA VAL A 431 -9.94 7.19 -5.75
C VAL A 431 -8.73 6.72 -4.94
N ILE A 432 -8.89 5.66 -4.14
CA ILE A 432 -7.83 5.10 -3.27
C ILE A 432 -6.54 4.79 -4.06
N VAL A 433 -6.66 4.31 -5.30
CA VAL A 433 -5.52 3.99 -6.17
C VAL A 433 -4.71 5.24 -6.54
N ASP A 434 -5.38 6.36 -6.82
CA ASP A 434 -4.71 7.64 -7.11
C ASP A 434 -3.91 8.10 -5.88
N THR A 435 -4.54 7.99 -4.69
CA THR A 435 -3.89 8.30 -3.41
C THR A 435 -2.70 7.40 -3.12
N GLN A 436 -2.76 6.12 -3.50
CA GLN A 436 -1.65 5.19 -3.33
C GLN A 436 -0.43 5.58 -4.17
N GLN A 437 -0.64 5.95 -5.44
CA GLN A 437 0.45 6.37 -6.33
C GLN A 437 1.13 7.65 -5.83
N GLU A 438 0.32 8.63 -5.42
CA GLU A 438 0.80 9.88 -4.84
C GLU A 438 1.60 9.64 -3.55
N ALA A 439 1.09 8.77 -2.67
CA ALA A 439 1.74 8.43 -1.40
C ALA A 439 3.15 7.83 -1.58
N VAL A 440 3.39 7.11 -2.67
CA VAL A 440 4.73 6.58 -3.03
C VAL A 440 5.66 7.71 -3.42
N ALA A 441 5.21 8.64 -4.28
CA ALA A 441 6.00 9.78 -4.72
C ALA A 441 6.36 10.72 -3.56
N VAL A 442 5.44 10.96 -2.63
CA VAL A 442 5.72 11.75 -1.41
C VAL A 442 6.77 11.05 -0.55
N ALA A 443 6.70 9.71 -0.43
CA ALA A 443 7.70 8.95 0.30
C ALA A 443 9.09 9.02 -0.36
N ASP A 444 9.19 9.13 -1.70
CA ASP A 444 10.46 9.38 -2.39
C ASP A 444 11.13 10.65 -1.91
N HIS A 445 10.41 11.76 -1.95
CA HIS A 445 10.92 13.06 -1.51
C HIS A 445 11.32 13.09 -0.02
N ILE A 446 10.54 12.44 0.85
CA ILE A 446 10.88 12.32 2.27
C ILE A 446 12.20 11.56 2.46
N VAL A 447 12.39 10.46 1.73
CA VAL A 447 13.62 9.65 1.83
C VAL A 447 14.82 10.44 1.34
N GLU A 448 14.70 11.12 0.19
CA GLU A 448 15.76 11.98 -0.35
C GLU A 448 16.20 13.04 0.66
N ASP A 449 15.25 13.77 1.25
CA ASP A 449 15.55 14.84 2.20
C ASP A 449 16.18 14.31 3.50
N ILE A 450 15.66 13.21 4.05
CA ILE A 450 16.21 12.58 5.26
C ILE A 450 17.64 12.08 5.01
N MET A 451 17.89 11.52 3.83
CA MET A 451 19.22 11.07 3.41
C MET A 451 20.16 12.22 3.03
N ALA A 452 19.64 13.43 2.79
CA ALA A 452 20.45 14.63 2.61
C ALA A 452 20.78 15.33 3.94
N ARG A 453 19.97 15.18 4.99
CA ARG A 453 20.13 15.86 6.28
C ARG A 453 21.20 15.27 7.19
N GLU A 454 22.16 16.09 7.62
CA GLU A 454 23.25 15.70 8.54
C GLU A 454 22.93 15.87 10.03
N ASP A 455 21.90 16.64 10.36
CA ASP A 455 21.52 17.01 11.73
C ASP A 455 20.57 16.01 12.41
N ILE A 456 20.22 14.92 11.73
CA ILE A 456 19.41 13.83 12.30
C ILE A 456 20.26 13.02 13.28
N SER A 457 20.08 13.31 14.56
CA SER A 457 20.85 12.73 15.68
C SER A 457 20.18 11.53 16.35
N GLY A 458 18.94 11.18 15.98
CA GLY A 458 18.16 10.11 16.60
C GLY A 458 17.72 10.39 18.05
N THR A 459 17.81 11.65 18.50
CA THR A 459 17.49 12.07 19.87
C THR A 459 16.00 12.33 20.12
N ARG A 460 15.23 12.53 19.05
CA ARG A 460 13.79 12.82 19.10
C ARG A 460 13.00 11.60 19.62
N ARG A 461 12.22 11.80 20.69
CA ARG A 461 11.45 10.73 21.35
C ARG A 461 9.97 10.65 20.96
N GLY A 462 9.51 11.52 20.06
CA GLY A 462 8.08 11.67 19.76
C GLY A 462 7.29 12.35 20.88
N VAL A 463 5.97 12.27 20.82
CA VAL A 463 5.04 13.02 21.71
C VAL A 463 4.30 12.15 22.73
N GLN A 464 4.62 10.85 22.84
CA GLN A 464 3.95 9.94 23.78
C GLN A 464 3.97 10.47 25.23
N SER A 465 5.12 10.96 25.71
CA SER A 465 5.22 11.54 27.06
C SER A 465 4.38 12.81 27.24
N ILE A 466 4.10 13.54 26.17
CA ILE A 466 3.23 14.73 26.20
C ILE A 466 1.77 14.29 26.34
N LEU A 467 1.35 13.28 25.56
CA LEU A 467 0.02 12.69 25.67
C LEU A 467 -0.21 12.16 27.11
N ASP A 468 0.75 11.40 27.64
CA ASP A 468 0.70 10.87 29.00
C ASP A 468 0.61 11.99 30.05
N ALA A 469 1.43 13.03 29.92
CA ALA A 469 1.45 14.16 30.86
C ALA A 469 0.17 15.00 30.82
N LYS A 470 -0.44 15.15 29.64
CA LYS A 470 -1.74 15.82 29.45
C LYS A 470 -2.93 14.94 29.83
N GLY A 471 -2.71 13.64 30.09
CA GLY A 471 -3.78 12.69 30.38
C GLY A 471 -4.69 12.44 29.18
N VAL A 472 -4.16 12.50 27.96
CA VAL A 472 -4.92 12.24 26.73
C VAL A 472 -5.08 10.73 26.59
N ASP A 473 -6.34 10.29 26.60
CA ASP A 473 -6.71 8.90 26.37
C ASP A 473 -6.57 8.53 24.88
N TYR A 474 -5.69 7.58 24.53
CA TYR A 474 -5.47 7.13 23.16
C TYR A 474 -5.57 5.62 23.01
N LEU A 475 -5.81 5.17 21.78
CA LEU A 475 -5.89 3.75 21.41
C LEU A 475 -4.68 3.34 20.58
N THR A 476 -4.03 2.26 21.00
CA THR A 476 -2.89 1.62 20.34
C THR A 476 -3.35 0.59 19.31
N PHE A 477 -2.43 0.10 18.47
CA PHE A 477 -2.73 -0.96 17.51
C PHE A 477 -3.22 -2.26 18.19
N ASP A 478 -2.71 -2.60 19.37
CA ASP A 478 -3.17 -3.78 20.12
C ASP A 478 -4.59 -3.63 20.66
N GLU A 479 -4.97 -2.42 21.09
CA GLU A 479 -6.35 -2.15 21.49
C GLU A 479 -7.29 -2.12 20.28
N TRP A 480 -6.81 -1.60 19.14
CA TRP A 480 -7.52 -1.72 17.87
C TRP A 480 -7.77 -3.19 17.49
N LYS A 481 -6.78 -4.08 17.56
CA LYS A 481 -7.01 -5.50 17.24
C LYS A 481 -8.04 -6.17 18.14
N LYS A 482 -8.10 -5.81 19.43
CA LYS A 482 -9.18 -6.29 20.33
C LYS A 482 -10.56 -5.78 19.92
N ILE A 483 -10.65 -4.53 19.46
CA ILE A 483 -11.89 -3.97 18.92
C ILE A 483 -12.29 -4.71 17.65
N ASP A 484 -11.35 -4.89 16.71
CA ASP A 484 -11.57 -5.58 15.44
C ASP A 484 -12.06 -7.03 15.66
N GLU A 485 -11.44 -7.78 16.57
CA GLU A 485 -11.88 -9.13 16.95
C GLU A 485 -13.31 -9.16 17.51
N GLU A 486 -13.65 -8.21 18.39
CA GLU A 486 -15.00 -8.11 18.98
C GLU A 486 -16.06 -7.72 17.93
N GLU A 487 -15.72 -6.81 17.01
CA GLU A 487 -16.60 -6.44 15.89
C GLU A 487 -16.87 -7.62 14.96
N VAL A 488 -15.83 -8.38 14.60
CA VAL A 488 -15.95 -9.56 13.74
C VAL A 488 -16.76 -10.65 14.44
N LYS A 489 -16.51 -10.90 15.72
CA LYS A 489 -17.28 -11.86 16.52
C LYS A 489 -18.78 -11.52 16.56
N LYS A 490 -19.13 -10.28 16.88
CA LYS A 490 -20.51 -9.81 16.87
C LYS A 490 -21.15 -9.84 15.48
N GLY A 491 -20.35 -9.59 14.45
CA GLY A 491 -20.77 -9.74 13.07
C GLY A 491 -21.17 -11.18 12.76
N ALA A 492 -20.31 -12.15 13.11
CA ALA A 492 -20.57 -13.58 12.89
C ALA A 492 -21.86 -14.05 13.58
N GLU A 493 -22.11 -13.60 14.82
CA GLU A 493 -23.37 -13.88 15.55
C GLU A 493 -24.63 -13.38 14.82
N LYS A 494 -24.47 -12.34 13.99
CA LYS A 494 -25.54 -11.70 13.21
C LYS A 494 -25.53 -12.06 11.72
N GLY A 495 -24.64 -12.94 11.26
CA GLY A 495 -24.49 -13.29 9.84
C GLY A 495 -23.84 -12.19 8.98
N LYS A 496 -23.03 -11.32 9.58
CA LYS A 496 -22.37 -10.15 8.95
C LYS A 496 -20.87 -10.31 8.94
N VAL A 497 -20.19 -9.60 8.03
CA VAL A 497 -18.72 -9.53 8.00
C VAL A 497 -18.13 -8.93 9.29
N ARG A 498 -18.82 -7.95 9.90
CA ARG A 498 -18.53 -7.36 11.21
C ARG A 498 -19.73 -6.54 11.70
N GLU A 499 -19.79 -6.28 13.00
CA GLU A 499 -20.72 -5.33 13.61
C GLU A 499 -19.92 -4.20 14.26
N LYS A 500 -19.94 -3.00 13.66
CA LYS A 500 -19.14 -1.86 14.12
C LYS A 500 -19.56 -1.39 15.52
N LEU A 501 -18.58 -1.15 16.39
CA LEU A 501 -18.84 -0.55 17.70
C LEU A 501 -18.97 0.97 17.58
N THR A 502 -19.95 1.54 18.27
CA THR A 502 -20.15 3.01 18.36
C THR A 502 -19.59 3.61 19.65
N LYS A 503 -19.21 2.76 20.62
CA LYS A 503 -18.68 3.16 21.93
C LYS A 503 -17.41 2.38 22.25
N PHE A 504 -16.36 3.09 22.69
CA PHE A 504 -15.02 2.52 22.91
C PHE A 504 -14.54 2.57 24.37
N ASN A 505 -15.37 3.03 25.31
CA ASN A 505 -14.99 3.27 26.71
C ASN A 505 -14.41 2.03 27.43
N GLY A 506 -14.70 0.81 26.95
CA GLY A 506 -14.14 -0.43 27.49
C GLY A 506 -12.76 -0.82 26.95
N PHE A 507 -12.30 -0.16 25.89
CA PHE A 507 -11.04 -0.44 25.20
C PHE A 507 -9.99 0.65 25.44
N ILE A 508 -10.45 1.86 25.74
CA ILE A 508 -9.58 3.00 26.02
C ILE A 508 -8.85 2.78 27.35
N ARG A 509 -7.53 2.85 27.29
CA ARG A 509 -6.67 2.73 28.47
C ARG A 509 -6.83 3.98 29.33
N LYS A 510 -7.63 3.89 30.39
CA LYS A 510 -7.67 4.96 31.40
C LYS A 510 -6.30 5.09 32.05
N HIS A 511 -5.66 6.25 31.92
CA HIS A 511 -4.53 6.60 32.76
C HIS A 511 -5.02 6.82 34.20
N SER A 512 -5.15 5.74 34.96
CA SER A 512 -5.23 5.83 36.41
C SER A 512 -3.96 6.54 36.90
N GLN A 513 -4.11 7.62 37.64
CA GLN A 513 -3.04 8.39 38.29
C GLN A 513 -2.15 7.56 39.24
N TYR A 514 -2.38 6.26 39.36
CA TYR A 514 -1.55 5.34 40.13
C TYR A 514 -0.60 4.58 39.21
N ASN A 515 0.58 5.12 38.93
CA ASN A 515 1.72 4.28 38.53
C ASN A 515 3.10 4.93 38.74
N MET A 516 3.32 5.48 39.93
CA MET A 516 4.69 5.68 40.46
C MET A 516 5.40 4.32 40.71
N LEU A 517 4.65 3.21 40.75
CA LEU A 517 5.18 1.85 40.92
C LEU A 517 5.69 1.18 39.62
N HIS A 518 5.22 1.60 38.45
CA HIS A 518 5.65 0.98 37.18
C HIS A 518 7.03 1.45 36.70
N LEU A 519 7.49 2.61 37.18
CA LEU A 519 8.83 3.14 36.89
C LEU A 519 9.94 2.29 37.53
N ILE A 520 9.63 1.58 38.63
CA ILE A 520 10.59 0.71 39.35
C ILE A 520 10.79 -0.63 38.62
N VAL A 521 9.78 -1.11 37.88
CA VAL A 521 9.88 -2.39 37.17
C VAL A 521 10.61 -2.26 35.83
N CYS A 522 10.53 -1.10 35.16
CA CYS A 522 11.18 -0.88 33.85
C CYS A 522 12.71 -0.78 33.90
N VAL A 523 13.31 -0.40 35.03
CA VAL A 523 14.77 -0.30 35.19
C VAL A 523 15.44 -1.67 35.29
N SER A 524 14.67 -2.74 35.56
CA SER A 524 15.21 -4.09 35.78
C SER A 524 15.29 -4.97 34.52
N ARG A 525 14.89 -4.46 33.34
CA ARG A 525 14.84 -5.23 32.07
C ARG A 525 15.79 -4.75 30.97
N HIS A 526 16.58 -3.70 31.21
CA HIS A 526 17.55 -3.17 30.24
C HIS A 526 18.96 -3.74 30.44
N PHE A 527 19.09 -5.07 30.51
CA PHE A 527 20.37 -5.76 30.30
C PHE A 527 20.03 -7.17 29.85
N ILE A 528 20.04 -7.37 28.53
CA ILE A 528 20.33 -8.57 27.73
C ILE A 528 19.83 -8.24 26.32
N SER A 529 20.74 -7.80 25.47
CA SER A 529 20.57 -7.68 24.03
C SER A 529 21.53 -8.68 23.40
N THR A 530 21.01 -9.66 22.69
CA THR A 530 21.77 -10.48 21.74
C THR A 530 21.04 -10.50 20.41
N SER A 531 21.80 -10.20 19.35
CA SER A 531 21.40 -10.09 17.96
C SER A 531 20.86 -11.40 17.37
N VAL A 532 19.79 -11.30 16.57
CA VAL A 532 19.43 -12.32 15.57
C VAL A 532 19.08 -11.59 14.27
N MET A 533 19.87 -11.80 13.23
CA MET A 533 19.54 -11.39 11.85
C MET A 533 18.53 -12.37 11.26
N ALA A 534 17.45 -11.87 10.67
CA ALA A 534 16.44 -12.68 10.00
C ALA A 534 16.88 -13.01 8.55
N SER A 535 16.99 -14.30 8.22
CA SER A 535 17.26 -14.81 6.87
C SER A 535 15.99 -14.79 6.00
N LEU A 536 16.17 -14.98 4.68
CA LEU A 536 15.10 -15.06 3.66
C LEU A 536 14.00 -16.08 4.01
N GLU A 537 14.35 -17.07 4.83
CA GLU A 537 13.49 -18.10 5.41
C GLU A 537 12.34 -17.51 6.24
N SER A 538 12.55 -16.39 6.95
CA SER A 538 11.52 -15.71 7.76
C SER A 538 10.42 -15.03 6.94
N LYS A 539 10.66 -14.77 5.65
CA LYS A 539 9.63 -14.24 4.73
C LYS A 539 8.76 -15.33 4.13
N ILE A 540 9.13 -16.60 4.32
CA ILE A 540 8.47 -17.74 3.68
C ILE A 540 7.93 -18.74 4.72
N LEU A 541 8.52 -18.79 5.92
CA LEU A 541 8.18 -19.73 7.00
C LEU A 541 8.11 -19.04 8.36
N ASP A 542 6.98 -18.42 8.65
CA ASP A 542 6.41 -18.42 9.99
C ASP A 542 4.93 -18.77 9.77
N GLY A 543 4.40 -19.91 10.22
CA GLY A 543 4.63 -20.51 11.54
C GLY A 543 5.80 -21.49 11.76
N LYS A 544 6.63 -21.13 12.76
CA LYS A 544 7.27 -21.90 13.86
C LYS A 544 7.82 -23.31 13.60
N SER A 545 9.16 -23.48 13.63
CA SER A 545 9.97 -23.86 14.82
C SER A 545 11.33 -24.55 14.51
N ALA A 546 12.37 -24.12 15.24
CA ALA A 546 13.63 -24.80 15.64
C ALA A 546 14.78 -25.11 14.63
N GLY A 547 15.81 -24.24 14.62
CA GLY A 547 17.18 -24.57 15.12
C GLY A 547 18.29 -25.08 14.18
N TYR A 548 19.40 -24.31 14.16
CA TYR A 548 20.84 -24.65 13.92
C TYR A 548 21.56 -24.38 12.57
N CYS A 549 22.76 -23.78 12.70
CA CYS A 549 23.76 -23.18 11.76
C CYS A 549 24.49 -24.19 10.81
N SER A 550 25.29 -23.87 9.77
CA SER A 550 26.21 -22.76 9.44
C SER A 550 26.81 -22.88 8.00
N SER A 551 27.21 -21.75 7.37
CA SER A 551 28.38 -21.49 6.45
C SER A 551 28.51 -22.25 5.10
N SER A 552 28.97 -21.74 3.94
CA SER A 552 29.65 -20.51 3.45
C SER A 552 29.66 -20.47 1.90
N ASP A 553 29.64 -19.25 1.35
CA ASP A 553 30.44 -18.64 0.25
C ASP A 553 30.54 -19.20 -1.20
N ASP A 554 30.33 -18.23 -2.11
CA ASP A 554 31.01 -17.89 -3.38
C ASP A 554 30.41 -18.20 -4.77
N GLU A 555 30.59 -17.18 -5.64
CA GLU A 555 29.87 -16.77 -6.86
C GLU A 555 30.28 -17.44 -8.18
N GLU A 556 29.36 -17.50 -9.18
CA GLU A 556 29.44 -16.82 -10.50
C GLU A 556 28.36 -17.34 -11.48
N GLY A 557 27.56 -16.43 -12.05
CA GLY A 557 26.35 -16.73 -12.82
C GLY A 557 26.45 -16.52 -14.33
N GLY A 558 26.06 -17.54 -15.11
CA GLY A 558 25.72 -17.48 -16.53
C GLY A 558 24.49 -18.34 -16.81
N TRP A 559 23.54 -17.83 -17.60
CA TRP A 559 22.24 -18.47 -17.84
C TRP A 559 22.41 -19.73 -18.70
N SER A 560 21.99 -20.89 -18.18
CA SER A 560 22.00 -22.17 -18.91
C SER A 560 20.59 -22.64 -19.25
N VAL A 561 20.45 -23.26 -20.42
CA VAL A 561 19.22 -23.92 -20.86
C VAL A 561 19.25 -25.35 -20.31
N ALA A 562 18.22 -25.75 -19.57
CA ALA A 562 18.09 -27.10 -19.01
C ALA A 562 18.14 -28.15 -20.14
N LYS A 563 19.03 -29.14 -20.01
CA LYS A 563 19.07 -30.32 -20.88
C LYS A 563 18.25 -31.44 -20.24
N ASP A 564 17.41 -32.08 -21.05
CA ASP A 564 16.72 -33.31 -20.72
C ASP A 564 17.72 -34.48 -20.72
N ASP A 565 17.67 -35.34 -19.70
CA ASP A 565 18.01 -36.76 -19.83
C ASP A 565 17.15 -37.54 -18.83
N ASP A 566 16.12 -38.17 -19.38
CA ASP A 566 15.24 -39.15 -18.75
C ASP A 566 15.99 -40.47 -18.54
N GLN A 567 15.93 -41.02 -17.32
CA GLN A 567 16.32 -42.40 -17.07
C GLN A 567 15.40 -43.08 -16.05
N HIS A 568 14.14 -43.29 -16.45
CA HIS A 568 13.31 -44.35 -15.87
C HIS A 568 12.34 -45.00 -16.88
N GLN A 569 12.89 -45.54 -17.98
CA GLN A 569 12.22 -46.56 -18.79
C GLN A 569 13.26 -47.56 -19.29
N ALA A 570 13.74 -48.40 -18.39
CA ALA A 570 14.44 -49.64 -18.76
C ALA A 570 13.76 -50.80 -18.04
N ASN A 571 12.54 -51.13 -18.46
CA ASN A 571 11.94 -52.42 -18.20
C ASN A 571 10.88 -52.69 -19.26
N VAL A 572 11.30 -53.35 -20.35
CA VAL A 572 10.56 -54.34 -21.15
C VAL A 572 11.37 -54.58 -22.44
N MET A 573 11.62 -55.85 -22.75
CA MET A 573 12.32 -56.41 -23.94
C MET A 573 13.86 -56.47 -23.91
N ARG A 574 14.38 -57.42 -23.13
CA ARG A 574 15.62 -58.14 -23.45
C ARG A 574 15.22 -59.50 -24.03
N LYS A 575 15.27 -59.69 -25.35
CA LYS A 575 15.44 -61.01 -26.00
C LYS A 575 15.75 -60.91 -27.51
N MET A 576 16.90 -61.51 -27.87
CA MET A 576 17.36 -61.97 -29.19
C MET A 576 17.96 -60.92 -30.18
N GLY A 577 19.22 -61.15 -30.61
CA GLY A 577 19.88 -60.49 -31.76
C GLY A 577 19.80 -61.34 -33.04
N PRO A 578 20.73 -61.26 -34.01
CA PRO A 578 21.54 -60.14 -34.50
C PRO A 578 21.46 -59.91 -36.04
N SER A 579 22.03 -58.77 -36.51
CA SER A 579 22.60 -58.52 -37.87
C SER A 579 21.62 -58.30 -39.05
N THR A 580 21.87 -57.53 -40.13
CA THR A 580 23.10 -56.97 -40.77
C THR A 580 22.80 -55.66 -41.55
N ASN A 581 23.70 -54.67 -41.40
CA ASN A 581 24.24 -53.69 -42.37
C ASN A 581 23.34 -52.77 -43.24
N THR A 582 23.15 -51.53 -42.73
CA THR A 582 23.44 -50.24 -43.40
C THR A 582 23.71 -49.19 -42.29
N GLY A 583 24.93 -49.16 -41.76
CA GLY A 583 25.26 -48.55 -40.46
C GLY A 583 25.72 -47.08 -40.48
N ALA A 584 25.59 -46.45 -39.30
CA ALA A 584 25.82 -45.04 -38.95
C ALA A 584 27.22 -44.43 -39.22
N LYS A 585 28.18 -45.18 -39.78
CA LYS A 585 29.55 -44.68 -40.02
C LYS A 585 29.64 -43.73 -41.23
N GLY A 586 28.79 -43.88 -42.25
CA GLY A 586 28.74 -42.96 -43.39
C GLY A 586 28.27 -41.57 -42.99
N VAL A 587 27.23 -41.53 -42.15
CA VAL A 587 26.58 -40.29 -41.67
C VAL A 587 27.50 -39.49 -40.73
N LEU A 588 28.34 -40.16 -39.93
CA LEU A 588 29.30 -39.49 -39.04
C LEU A 588 30.47 -38.85 -39.80
N ASN A 589 30.94 -39.46 -40.88
CA ASN A 589 32.00 -38.89 -41.71
C ASN A 589 31.50 -37.70 -42.54
N GLU A 590 30.27 -37.75 -43.04
CA GLU A 590 29.62 -36.61 -43.71
C GLU A 590 29.38 -35.44 -42.76
N TYR A 591 28.99 -35.71 -41.51
CA TYR A 591 28.80 -34.68 -40.49
C TYR A 591 30.12 -34.02 -40.06
N ALA A 592 31.21 -34.79 -39.98
CA ALA A 592 32.54 -34.26 -39.68
C ALA A 592 33.05 -33.34 -40.80
N ALA A 593 32.87 -33.74 -42.07
CA ALA A 593 33.23 -32.91 -43.23
C ALA A 593 32.40 -31.61 -43.29
N TYR A 594 31.10 -31.68 -43.00
CA TYR A 594 30.23 -30.50 -42.90
C TYR A 594 30.68 -29.52 -41.82
N LYS A 595 31.08 -30.04 -40.64
CA LYS A 595 31.54 -29.20 -39.51
C LYS A 595 32.85 -28.48 -39.83
N GLU A 596 33.77 -29.15 -40.52
CA GLU A 596 35.06 -28.57 -40.93
C GLU A 596 34.88 -27.50 -42.02
N GLN A 597 33.92 -27.71 -42.93
CA GLN A 597 33.58 -26.73 -43.95
C GLN A 597 32.89 -25.49 -43.34
N ALA A 598 32.07 -25.69 -42.31
CA ALA A 598 31.42 -24.61 -41.57
C ALA A 598 32.41 -23.76 -40.74
N THR A 599 33.43 -24.37 -40.11
CA THR A 599 34.49 -23.63 -39.41
C THR A 599 35.36 -22.83 -40.37
N ARG A 600 35.74 -23.38 -41.52
CA ARG A 600 36.51 -22.65 -42.55
C ARG A 600 35.76 -21.43 -43.10
N VAL A 601 34.44 -21.54 -43.29
CA VAL A 601 33.59 -20.41 -43.71
C VAL A 601 33.52 -19.34 -42.62
N ARG A 602 33.45 -19.74 -41.35
CA ARG A 602 33.42 -18.82 -40.21
C ARG A 602 34.73 -18.05 -40.04
N GLU A 603 35.86 -18.75 -40.12
CA GLU A 603 37.21 -18.14 -40.05
C GLU A 603 37.52 -17.22 -41.24
N ALA A 604 36.98 -17.51 -42.43
CA ALA A 604 37.07 -16.62 -43.59
C ALA A 604 36.24 -15.34 -43.38
N LYS A 605 35.05 -15.47 -42.76
CA LYS A 605 34.17 -14.33 -42.42
C LYS A 605 34.82 -13.44 -41.36
N ASP A 606 35.40 -14.02 -40.32
CA ASP A 606 36.06 -13.29 -39.24
C ASP A 606 37.33 -12.57 -39.74
N ARG A 607 38.05 -13.17 -40.71
CA ARG A 607 39.17 -12.49 -41.39
C ARG A 607 38.74 -11.31 -42.24
N GLU A 608 37.61 -11.38 -42.93
CA GLU A 608 37.09 -10.26 -43.72
C GLU A 608 36.59 -9.13 -42.82
N VAL A 609 35.97 -9.45 -41.68
CA VAL A 609 35.57 -8.47 -40.67
C VAL A 609 36.78 -7.76 -40.08
N LEU A 610 37.87 -8.49 -39.78
CA LEU A 610 39.15 -7.90 -39.34
C LEU A 610 39.82 -7.04 -40.42
N ARG A 611 39.68 -7.41 -41.71
CA ARG A 611 40.19 -6.62 -42.84
C ARG A 611 39.42 -5.30 -43.02
N GLN A 612 38.10 -5.34 -42.84
CA GLN A 612 37.20 -4.18 -42.87
C GLN A 612 37.48 -3.25 -41.68
N ALA A 613 37.65 -3.80 -40.48
CA ALA A 613 38.04 -3.03 -39.29
C ALA A 613 39.42 -2.35 -39.43
N ARG A 614 40.37 -2.98 -40.14
CA ARG A 614 41.68 -2.36 -40.46
C ARG A 614 41.60 -1.26 -41.52
N LYS A 615 40.66 -1.34 -42.47
CA LYS A 615 40.42 -0.27 -43.46
C LYS A 615 39.89 1.01 -42.82
N GLY A 616 39.19 0.92 -41.69
CA GLY A 616 38.71 2.07 -40.91
C GLY A 616 39.78 2.80 -40.09
N MET A 617 41.05 2.36 -40.10
CA MET A 617 42.12 2.90 -39.25
C MET A 617 43.33 3.49 -40.02
N LEU A 618 43.16 3.94 -41.27
CA LEU A 618 44.23 4.59 -42.05
C LEU A 618 43.84 5.98 -42.58
N GLN A 619 44.80 6.90 -42.47
CA GLN A 619 44.74 8.36 -42.66
C GLN A 619 44.27 8.83 -44.06
N GLY A 620 43.49 9.91 -44.11
CA GLY A 620 43.10 10.65 -45.32
C GLY A 620 42.64 12.08 -44.99
N SER A 621 42.92 13.03 -45.89
CA SER A 621 43.08 14.47 -45.63
C SER A 621 41.81 15.29 -45.36
N TYR A 622 42.02 16.52 -44.85
CA TYR A 622 41.03 17.53 -44.42
C TYR A 622 39.91 17.85 -45.43
N LEU A 623 40.08 17.54 -46.72
CA LEU A 623 39.11 17.83 -47.77
C LEU A 623 38.01 16.76 -47.95
N GLU A 624 38.19 15.53 -47.45
CA GLU A 624 37.13 14.51 -47.51
C GLU A 624 36.10 14.65 -46.37
N ARG A 625 36.37 15.50 -45.36
CA ARG A 625 35.46 15.75 -44.23
C ARG A 625 34.30 16.70 -44.57
N GLU A 626 34.46 17.59 -45.56
CA GLU A 626 33.39 18.53 -45.92
C GLU A 626 32.32 17.91 -46.82
N GLU A 627 32.63 16.87 -47.60
CA GLU A 627 31.61 16.17 -48.41
C GLU A 627 30.75 15.20 -47.57
N ALA A 628 31.28 14.65 -46.47
CA ALA A 628 30.49 13.85 -45.53
C ALA A 628 29.51 14.70 -44.67
N GLN A 629 29.78 16.00 -44.49
CA GLN A 629 28.91 16.90 -43.72
C GLN A 629 27.64 17.35 -44.45
N LYS A 630 27.41 16.90 -45.69
CA LYS A 630 26.17 17.19 -46.44
C LYS A 630 25.19 16.03 -46.56
N SER A 631 25.52 14.82 -46.11
CA SER A 631 24.57 13.69 -46.09
C SER A 631 24.01 13.32 -44.72
N ASP A 632 24.56 13.83 -43.61
CA ASP A 632 24.10 13.51 -42.25
C ASP A 632 22.93 14.39 -41.78
N ARG A 633 21.86 14.49 -42.59
CA ARG A 633 20.57 15.01 -42.11
C ARG A 633 19.46 13.98 -42.03
N ASP A 634 19.67 12.76 -42.51
CA ASP A 634 18.69 11.69 -42.46
C ASP A 634 19.42 10.36 -42.17
N GLU A 635 19.65 10.02 -40.89
CA GLU A 635 19.80 8.66 -40.32
C GLU A 635 20.52 8.72 -38.95
N GLU A 636 19.86 9.26 -37.93
CA GLU A 636 20.27 9.09 -36.53
C GLU A 636 19.43 7.95 -35.91
N GLU A 637 19.74 6.69 -36.30
CA GLU A 637 19.22 5.51 -35.60
C GLU A 637 20.00 5.37 -34.27
N SER A 638 19.44 5.95 -33.20
CA SER A 638 19.99 5.92 -31.82
C SER A 638 20.45 4.52 -31.39
N LEU A 639 21.55 4.44 -30.64
CA LEU A 639 22.02 3.22 -29.94
C LEU A 639 20.92 2.50 -29.13
N GLU A 640 19.85 3.21 -28.74
CA GLU A 640 18.66 2.64 -28.10
C GLU A 640 17.87 1.73 -29.04
N SER A 641 17.75 2.05 -30.32
CA SER A 641 17.02 1.22 -31.30
C SER A 641 17.72 -0.13 -31.52
N ILE A 642 19.06 -0.14 -31.50
CA ILE A 642 19.88 -1.35 -31.59
C ILE A 642 19.79 -2.17 -30.30
N ARG A 643 19.77 -1.50 -29.13
CA ARG A 643 19.56 -2.15 -27.83
C ARG A 643 18.17 -2.78 -27.73
N GLU A 644 17.13 -2.06 -28.17
CA GLU A 644 15.75 -2.52 -28.21
C GLU A 644 15.57 -3.69 -29.18
N ARG A 645 16.19 -3.64 -30.37
CA ARG A 645 16.13 -4.71 -31.37
C ARG A 645 16.80 -6.00 -30.83
N ARG A 646 17.93 -5.89 -30.11
CA ARG A 646 18.55 -7.04 -29.41
C ARG A 646 17.74 -7.54 -28.22
N LEU A 647 17.13 -6.65 -27.44
CA LEU A 647 16.22 -7.02 -26.34
C LEU A 647 14.97 -7.71 -26.87
N LEU A 648 14.47 -7.31 -28.04
CA LEU A 648 13.32 -7.91 -28.72
C LEU A 648 13.67 -9.28 -29.31
N GLU A 649 14.87 -9.45 -29.87
CA GLU A 649 15.38 -10.75 -30.32
C GLU A 649 15.59 -11.72 -29.15
N MET A 650 16.12 -11.24 -28.00
CA MET A 650 16.20 -12.03 -26.77
C MET A 650 14.82 -12.36 -26.19
N ARG A 651 13.86 -11.42 -26.24
CA ARG A 651 12.46 -11.65 -25.85
C ARG A 651 11.77 -12.69 -26.75
N LYS A 652 12.06 -12.70 -28.05
CA LYS A 652 11.58 -13.73 -29.00
C LYS A 652 12.21 -15.11 -28.78
N ALA A 653 13.47 -15.17 -28.36
CA ALA A 653 14.17 -16.44 -28.09
C ALA A 653 13.74 -17.12 -26.78
N ALA A 654 13.17 -16.36 -25.83
CA ALA A 654 12.71 -16.85 -24.52
C ALA A 654 11.20 -17.14 -24.44
N ALA A 655 10.42 -16.77 -25.46
CA ALA A 655 8.97 -17.02 -25.50
C ALA A 655 8.70 -18.51 -25.77
N GLY A 656 7.79 -19.13 -25.01
CA GLY A 656 7.37 -20.51 -25.25
C GLY A 656 8.14 -21.58 -24.46
N ARG A 657 9.08 -21.21 -23.57
CA ARG A 657 9.92 -22.17 -22.83
C ARG A 657 9.99 -21.85 -21.34
N MET A 658 10.05 -22.89 -20.52
CA MET A 658 10.32 -22.77 -19.09
C MET A 658 11.82 -22.57 -18.85
N LEU A 659 12.20 -21.52 -18.14
CA LEU A 659 13.60 -21.21 -17.83
C LEU A 659 13.98 -21.69 -16.41
N GLU A 660 15.22 -22.14 -16.21
CA GLU A 660 15.73 -22.49 -14.88
C GLU A 660 16.51 -21.32 -14.29
N ILE A 661 16.20 -21.03 -13.03
CA ILE A 661 16.90 -20.03 -12.22
C ILE A 661 18.06 -20.74 -11.54
N VAL A 662 19.27 -20.26 -11.83
CA VAL A 662 20.53 -20.85 -11.38
C VAL A 662 21.24 -19.99 -10.32
N SER A 663 20.68 -18.82 -9.95
CA SER A 663 21.14 -18.05 -8.80
C SER A 663 20.01 -17.21 -8.16
N LYS A 664 20.22 -16.78 -6.91
CA LYS A 664 19.29 -15.94 -6.14
C LYS A 664 19.18 -14.53 -6.69
N GLU A 665 20.26 -13.99 -7.24
CA GLU A 665 20.30 -12.70 -7.92
C GLU A 665 19.46 -12.76 -9.20
N GLN A 666 19.50 -13.90 -9.90
CA GLN A 666 18.67 -14.13 -11.09
C GLN A 666 17.18 -14.19 -10.74
N PHE A 667 16.82 -14.82 -9.61
CA PHE A 667 15.44 -14.82 -9.10
C PHE A 667 14.95 -13.40 -8.81
N THR A 668 15.73 -12.63 -8.06
CA THR A 668 15.38 -11.26 -7.68
C THR A 668 15.27 -10.36 -8.90
N LYS A 669 16.23 -10.45 -9.82
CA LYS A 669 16.22 -9.70 -11.08
C LYS A 669 15.05 -10.10 -11.98
N ALA A 670 14.65 -11.37 -12.00
CA ALA A 670 13.49 -11.81 -12.77
C ALA A 670 12.18 -11.19 -12.25
N ILE A 671 12.05 -11.01 -10.94
CA ILE A 671 10.91 -10.33 -10.30
C ILE A 671 10.99 -8.82 -10.55
N ASP A 672 12.14 -8.19 -10.35
CA ASP A 672 12.28 -6.73 -10.50
C ASP A 672 12.08 -6.26 -11.94
N THR A 673 12.40 -7.10 -12.93
CA THR A 673 12.23 -6.80 -14.36
C THR A 673 10.92 -7.34 -14.96
N CYS A 674 10.02 -7.84 -14.11
CA CYS A 674 8.73 -8.41 -14.49
C CYS A 674 7.71 -7.30 -14.82
N GLU A 675 7.58 -6.95 -16.10
CA GLU A 675 6.54 -6.03 -16.63
C GLU A 675 5.26 -6.77 -17.08
N SER A 676 5.30 -8.11 -17.14
CA SER A 676 4.21 -8.98 -17.58
C SER A 676 4.10 -10.19 -16.66
N LEU A 677 3.01 -10.95 -16.75
CA LEU A 677 2.79 -12.11 -15.86
C LEU A 677 3.98 -13.09 -15.87
N LEU A 678 4.52 -13.37 -14.68
CA LEU A 678 5.64 -14.27 -14.42
C LEU A 678 5.21 -15.35 -13.43
N CYS A 679 5.26 -16.61 -13.84
CA CYS A 679 5.01 -17.78 -13.01
C CYS A 679 6.34 -18.42 -12.63
N VAL A 680 6.61 -18.59 -11.34
CA VAL A 680 7.81 -19.24 -10.82
C VAL A 680 7.41 -20.50 -10.04
N LEU A 681 7.82 -21.66 -10.52
CA LEU A 681 7.67 -22.93 -9.84
C LEU A 681 8.88 -23.18 -8.93
N ILE A 682 8.64 -23.21 -7.63
CA ILE A 682 9.64 -23.67 -6.67
C ILE A 682 9.51 -25.19 -6.56
N TYR A 683 10.61 -25.91 -6.80
CA TYR A 683 10.64 -27.37 -6.89
C TYR A 683 11.93 -27.95 -6.30
N GLU A 684 11.96 -29.27 -6.10
CA GLU A 684 13.19 -30.02 -5.81
C GLU A 684 13.23 -31.26 -6.71
N PRO A 685 14.40 -31.67 -7.22
CA PRO A 685 14.55 -32.94 -7.93
C PRO A 685 14.13 -34.13 -7.05
N GLU A 686 13.69 -35.22 -7.70
CA GLU A 686 13.27 -36.48 -7.07
C GLU A 686 11.91 -36.44 -6.32
N ASP A 687 11.17 -35.33 -6.40
CA ASP A 687 9.76 -35.25 -5.96
C ASP A 687 8.79 -35.47 -7.13
N GLU A 688 8.00 -36.54 -7.07
CA GLU A 688 7.08 -36.95 -8.15
C GLU A 688 6.04 -35.87 -8.50
N MET A 689 5.61 -35.09 -7.50
CA MET A 689 4.61 -34.03 -7.70
C MET A 689 5.22 -32.79 -8.34
N CYS A 690 6.47 -32.47 -8.00
CA CYS A 690 7.28 -31.44 -8.65
C CYS A 690 7.55 -31.77 -10.11
N ASP A 691 7.81 -33.03 -10.45
CA ASP A 691 8.02 -33.46 -11.84
C ASP A 691 6.73 -33.32 -12.67
N LYS A 692 5.59 -33.75 -12.12
CA LYS A 692 4.28 -33.55 -12.77
C LYS A 692 3.95 -32.08 -12.97
N MET A 693 4.16 -31.24 -11.94
CA MET A 693 3.92 -29.81 -12.05
C MET A 693 4.90 -29.11 -13.01
N THR A 694 6.15 -29.58 -13.07
CA THR A 694 7.13 -29.12 -14.05
C THR A 694 6.67 -29.44 -15.47
N HIS A 695 6.16 -30.64 -15.72
CA HIS A 695 5.61 -31.02 -17.02
C HIS A 695 4.42 -30.12 -17.41
N VAL A 696 3.47 -29.91 -16.49
CA VAL A 696 2.34 -29.00 -16.72
C VAL A 696 2.81 -27.57 -17.02
N CYS A 697 3.76 -27.04 -16.26
CA CYS A 697 4.30 -25.69 -16.50
C CYS A 697 5.07 -25.59 -17.84
N LYS A 698 5.75 -26.66 -18.28
CA LYS A 698 6.38 -26.71 -19.61
C LYS A 698 5.35 -26.63 -20.73
N VAL A 699 4.23 -27.35 -20.61
CA VAL A 699 3.12 -27.30 -21.59
C VAL A 699 2.46 -25.92 -21.59
N LEU A 700 2.15 -25.38 -20.41
CA LEU A 700 1.60 -24.02 -20.29
C LEU A 700 2.55 -22.95 -20.84
N ALA A 701 3.86 -23.10 -20.67
CA ALA A 701 4.84 -22.18 -21.23
C ALA A 701 4.79 -22.18 -22.77
N ALA A 702 4.58 -23.34 -23.39
CA ALA A 702 4.44 -23.46 -24.85
C ALA A 702 3.12 -22.86 -25.36
N ASP A 703 2.02 -23.10 -24.64
CA ASP A 703 0.68 -22.63 -25.00
C ASP A 703 0.51 -21.11 -24.79
N TYR A 704 1.26 -20.52 -23.84
CA TYR A 704 1.12 -19.12 -23.42
C TYR A 704 2.43 -18.34 -23.55
N PRO A 705 2.89 -18.02 -24.78
CA PRO A 705 4.18 -17.35 -25.02
C PRO A 705 4.27 -15.91 -24.47
N ARG A 706 3.14 -15.31 -24.05
CA ARG A 706 3.08 -14.00 -23.39
C ARG A 706 3.37 -14.06 -21.88
N VAL A 707 3.31 -15.25 -21.29
CA VAL A 707 3.59 -15.48 -19.87
C VAL A 707 4.98 -16.08 -19.73
N ARG A 708 5.75 -15.56 -18.79
CA ARG A 708 7.07 -16.12 -18.48
C ARG A 708 6.89 -17.23 -17.45
N PHE A 709 7.39 -18.42 -17.75
CA PHE A 709 7.47 -19.52 -16.80
C PHE A 709 8.92 -19.78 -16.43
N MET A 710 9.20 -19.82 -15.14
CA MET A 710 10.51 -20.12 -14.60
C MET A 710 10.38 -21.20 -13.53
N ARG A 711 11.45 -21.96 -13.29
CA ARG A 711 11.59 -22.82 -12.12
C ARG A 711 12.83 -22.45 -11.33
N ALA A 712 12.73 -22.57 -10.02
CA ALA A 712 13.85 -22.38 -9.10
C ALA A 712 13.89 -23.55 -8.13
N ARG A 713 15.09 -24.08 -7.88
CA ARG A 713 15.24 -25.13 -6.87
C ARG A 713 15.01 -24.53 -5.48
N SER A 714 14.31 -25.25 -4.61
CA SER A 714 14.08 -24.78 -3.24
C SER A 714 15.41 -24.64 -2.49
N THR A 715 16.33 -25.59 -2.70
CA THR A 715 17.71 -25.53 -2.20
C THR A 715 18.48 -24.29 -2.67
N LEU A 716 18.26 -23.85 -3.91
CA LEU A 716 18.92 -22.69 -4.51
C LEU A 716 18.40 -21.35 -3.98
N LEU A 717 17.12 -21.31 -3.59
CA LEU A 717 16.52 -20.14 -2.94
C LEU A 717 16.80 -20.11 -1.43
N GLU A 718 17.70 -20.99 -0.92
CA GLU A 718 18.00 -21.14 0.51
C GLU A 718 16.73 -21.37 1.35
N MET A 719 15.79 -22.14 0.79
CA MET A 719 14.58 -22.55 1.50
C MET A 719 14.92 -23.51 2.63
N SER A 720 14.15 -23.46 3.72
CA SER A 720 14.32 -24.42 4.81
C SER A 720 14.10 -25.85 4.32
N LYS A 721 14.78 -26.80 4.96
CA LYS A 721 14.52 -28.23 4.72
C LYS A 721 13.05 -28.60 4.97
N ALA A 722 12.40 -27.96 5.94
CA ALA A 722 10.98 -28.14 6.20
C ALA A 722 10.10 -27.66 5.04
N PHE A 723 10.48 -26.59 4.33
CA PHE A 723 9.80 -26.15 3.11
C PHE A 723 10.04 -27.12 1.96
N THR A 724 11.27 -27.58 1.77
CA THR A 724 11.59 -28.58 0.74
C THR A 724 10.78 -29.87 0.91
N GLU A 725 10.59 -30.33 2.15
CA GLU A 725 9.84 -31.55 2.46
C GLU A 725 8.31 -31.36 2.51
N GLN A 726 7.83 -30.16 2.88
CA GLN A 726 6.42 -29.95 3.23
C GLN A 726 5.73 -28.79 2.49
N ALA A 727 6.34 -28.11 1.54
CA ALA A 727 5.71 -26.99 0.83
C ALA A 727 5.70 -27.18 -0.69
N LEU A 728 6.45 -28.15 -1.21
CA LEU A 728 6.58 -28.36 -2.65
C LEU A 728 5.47 -29.25 -3.25
N PRO A 729 5.22 -29.13 -4.56
CA PRO A 729 5.54 -27.98 -5.41
C PRO A 729 4.83 -26.69 -4.96
N THR A 730 5.54 -25.56 -4.98
CA THR A 730 4.97 -24.23 -4.73
C THR A 730 4.97 -23.41 -6.02
N LEU A 731 3.82 -22.86 -6.41
CA LEU A 731 3.70 -21.99 -7.58
C LEU A 731 3.49 -20.54 -7.16
N GLN A 732 4.46 -19.67 -7.46
CA GLN A 732 4.35 -18.23 -7.25
C GLN A 732 4.05 -17.52 -8.56
N VAL A 733 3.22 -16.49 -8.51
CA VAL A 733 2.81 -15.70 -9.68
C VAL A 733 2.99 -14.23 -9.38
N TYR A 734 3.72 -13.56 -10.26
CA TYR A 734 4.08 -12.16 -10.18
C TYR A 734 3.51 -11.38 -11.36
N TYR A 735 3.13 -10.12 -11.11
CA TYR A 735 2.69 -9.18 -12.14
C TYR A 735 3.18 -7.77 -11.78
N ASN A 736 3.86 -7.10 -12.70
CA ASN A 736 4.50 -5.79 -12.47
C ASN A 736 5.39 -5.78 -11.21
N GLY A 737 6.21 -6.83 -11.03
CA GLY A 737 7.08 -7.02 -9.87
C GLY A 737 6.38 -7.33 -8.53
N ASN A 738 5.05 -7.37 -8.49
CA ASN A 738 4.29 -7.68 -7.28
C ASN A 738 3.87 -9.14 -7.26
N LEU A 739 3.94 -9.79 -6.09
CA LEU A 739 3.43 -11.14 -5.89
C LEU A 739 1.89 -11.10 -5.87
N VAL A 740 1.26 -11.68 -6.89
CA VAL A 740 -0.21 -11.72 -7.06
C VAL A 740 -0.81 -13.09 -6.72
N GLY A 741 0.01 -14.15 -6.65
CA GLY A 741 -0.40 -15.47 -6.19
C GLY A 741 0.75 -16.26 -5.57
N ASN A 742 0.50 -16.96 -4.46
CA ASN A 742 1.46 -17.84 -3.82
C ASN A 742 0.76 -19.14 -3.39
N PHE A 743 0.95 -20.20 -4.16
CA PHE A 743 0.21 -21.45 -4.03
C PHE A 743 1.14 -22.55 -3.52
N ILE A 744 1.17 -22.69 -2.19
CA ILE A 744 1.95 -23.72 -1.49
C ILE A 744 1.25 -25.07 -1.61
N LYS A 745 2.03 -26.15 -1.85
CA LYS A 745 1.49 -27.48 -2.20
C LYS A 745 0.39 -27.39 -3.25
N VAL A 746 0.71 -26.78 -4.40
CA VAL A 746 -0.30 -26.50 -5.44
C VAL A 746 -1.08 -27.75 -5.86
N HIS A 747 -0.46 -28.94 -5.82
CA HIS A 747 -1.13 -30.21 -6.07
C HIS A 747 -2.31 -30.50 -5.13
N SER A 748 -2.21 -30.11 -3.85
CA SER A 748 -3.29 -30.26 -2.86
C SER A 748 -4.45 -29.30 -3.14
N LEU A 749 -4.15 -28.12 -3.70
CA LEU A 749 -5.15 -27.11 -4.08
C LEU A 749 -5.90 -27.48 -5.37
N LEU A 750 -5.31 -28.34 -6.21
CA LEU A 750 -5.90 -28.84 -7.45
C LEU A 750 -6.86 -30.04 -7.24
N GLY A 751 -6.98 -30.56 -6.02
CA GLY A 751 -7.87 -31.69 -5.72
C GLY A 751 -7.30 -33.06 -6.11
N GLY A 752 -5.98 -33.18 -6.30
CA GLY A 752 -5.26 -34.45 -6.49
C GLY A 752 -4.87 -34.80 -7.92
N GLU A 753 -5.57 -34.27 -8.94
CA GLU A 753 -5.19 -34.45 -10.35
C GLU A 753 -4.36 -33.25 -10.85
N ILE A 754 -3.06 -33.47 -11.05
CA ILE A 754 -2.15 -32.48 -11.64
C ILE A 754 -2.17 -32.63 -13.16
N ASP A 755 -3.04 -31.87 -13.82
CA ASP A 755 -3.07 -31.76 -15.29
C ASP A 755 -3.14 -30.29 -15.75
N VAL A 756 -2.97 -30.09 -17.06
CA VAL A 756 -2.96 -28.75 -17.69
C VAL A 756 -4.32 -28.07 -17.54
N THR A 757 -5.41 -28.81 -17.70
CA THR A 757 -6.78 -28.29 -17.69
C THR A 757 -7.17 -27.78 -16.29
N SER A 758 -6.90 -28.56 -15.26
CA SER A 758 -7.19 -28.26 -13.86
C SER A 758 -6.31 -27.13 -13.35
N THR A 759 -5.02 -27.12 -13.71
CA THR A 759 -4.10 -26.02 -13.38
C THR A 759 -4.54 -24.70 -14.04
N ARG A 760 -4.94 -24.75 -15.32
CA ARG A 760 -5.48 -23.59 -16.04
C ARG A 760 -6.78 -23.08 -15.43
N LYS A 761 -7.73 -23.97 -15.10
CA LYS A 761 -8.99 -23.62 -14.43
C LYS A 761 -8.73 -23.01 -13.05
N PHE A 762 -7.80 -23.57 -12.30
CA PHE A 762 -7.39 -23.07 -10.99
C PHE A 762 -6.81 -21.66 -11.09
N LEU A 763 -5.83 -21.43 -11.97
CA LEU A 763 -5.26 -20.09 -12.17
C LEU A 763 -6.30 -19.07 -12.63
N ARG A 764 -7.24 -19.47 -13.51
CA ARG A 764 -8.36 -18.61 -13.92
C ARG A 764 -9.29 -18.26 -12.75
N ARG A 765 -9.60 -19.22 -11.86
CA ARG A 765 -10.36 -18.96 -10.62
C ARG A 765 -9.64 -18.02 -9.66
N GLN A 766 -8.31 -17.95 -9.73
CA GLN A 766 -7.49 -17.01 -8.97
C GLN A 766 -7.25 -15.69 -9.74
N HIS A 767 -8.04 -15.42 -10.79
CA HIS A 767 -7.98 -14.22 -11.63
C HIS A 767 -6.65 -14.01 -12.37
N ILE A 768 -5.89 -15.09 -12.58
CA ILE A 768 -4.64 -15.13 -13.33
C ILE A 768 -4.97 -15.57 -14.76
N ASN A 769 -4.91 -14.64 -15.72
CA ASN A 769 -5.26 -14.91 -17.11
C ASN A 769 -4.01 -15.13 -17.97
N LEU A 770 -3.75 -16.41 -18.24
CA LEU A 770 -2.60 -16.84 -19.04
C LEU A 770 -2.72 -16.44 -20.53
N VAL A 771 -3.93 -16.26 -21.06
CA VAL A 771 -4.17 -15.92 -22.48
C VAL A 771 -3.72 -14.49 -22.77
N TYR A 772 -4.11 -13.55 -21.91
CA TYR A 772 -3.75 -12.14 -22.08
C TYR A 772 -2.43 -11.76 -21.40
N GLY A 773 -1.86 -12.67 -20.60
CA GLY A 773 -0.62 -12.42 -19.86
C GLY A 773 -0.78 -11.34 -18.80
N ASN A 774 -1.97 -11.23 -18.21
CA ASN A 774 -2.32 -10.23 -17.23
C ASN A 774 -2.96 -10.85 -15.99
N TYR A 775 -2.97 -10.07 -14.92
CA TYR A 775 -3.70 -10.36 -13.70
C TYR A 775 -4.83 -9.34 -13.60
N THR A 776 -6.08 -9.78 -13.64
CA THR A 776 -7.24 -8.88 -13.64
C THR A 776 -7.84 -8.82 -12.26
N THR A 777 -7.78 -7.66 -11.62
CA THR A 777 -8.59 -7.35 -10.44
C THR A 777 -10.02 -7.06 -10.91
N ASP A 778 -10.85 -8.10 -10.93
CA ASP A 778 -12.31 -8.12 -11.12
C ASP A 778 -12.98 -6.99 -11.91
N SER A 779 -12.70 -6.93 -13.22
CA SER A 779 -13.58 -6.20 -14.14
C SER A 779 -13.81 -6.81 -15.52
N GLU A 780 -13.30 -8.02 -15.84
CA GLU A 780 -13.40 -8.58 -17.19
C GLU A 780 -13.72 -10.10 -17.28
N CYS A 781 -13.94 -10.81 -16.17
CA CYS A 781 -14.43 -12.20 -16.23
C CYS A 781 -15.96 -12.26 -16.29
N SER A 782 -16.54 -11.88 -17.44
CA SER A 782 -17.90 -12.25 -17.78
C SER A 782 -18.06 -12.36 -19.31
N THR A 783 -17.39 -13.35 -19.89
CA THR A 783 -17.83 -13.97 -21.14
C THR A 783 -17.61 -15.48 -20.98
N ASP A 784 -18.71 -16.20 -20.75
CA ASP A 784 -18.81 -17.66 -20.91
C ASP A 784 -19.00 -18.04 -22.40
N GLU A 785 -18.56 -17.20 -23.32
CA GLU A 785 -18.60 -17.44 -24.75
C GLU A 785 -17.17 -17.38 -25.27
N ASP A 786 -16.52 -18.55 -25.31
CA ASP A 786 -15.68 -19.01 -26.43
C ASP A 786 -15.15 -20.43 -26.16
N ILE A 787 -16.05 -21.40 -26.45
CA ILE A 787 -15.88 -22.67 -27.22
C ILE A 787 -15.09 -23.86 -26.63
N ASP A 788 -15.71 -25.03 -26.83
CA ASP A 788 -15.21 -26.43 -26.94
C ASP A 788 -13.69 -26.67 -26.96
#